data_AF-H3HBZ5-F1
#
_entry.id   AF-H3HBZ5-F1
#
_cell.length_a   1.000
_cell.length_b   1.000
_cell.length_c   1.000
_cell.angle_alpha   90.00
_cell.angle_beta   90.00
_cell.angle_gamma   90.00
#
_symmetry.space_group_name_H-M   'P 1'
#
loop_
_entity.id
_entity.type
_entity.pdbx_description
1 polymer ?
#
loop_
_entity_poly.entity_id
_entity_poly.type
_entity_poly.pdbx_seq_one_letter_code
_entity_poly.pdbx_strand_id
1 'polypeptide(L)'
;MSSTLAAAEVGELLRLLWPATGDGASDDLQRWHQQGFEFQAPRGFPIGLVQGHGGPCGVLAAVQAEMLRLFLFLLGREKLEEDEAARRKLLAEAMASLLVQCVDVAGDERVVRVVVQQLVSVPATQTDAPPEQLVALLQREMPAFCSPHGVINFTFSVLRTKGVATVREEMDDPATALTGAFGHCTQELLNLLLTGKAVSNVFDGSVPMGDSGLFLHGVPQRPRIGYLTQLEALRYCQVGSHYKSPQFPVWVLGSSSHFSVGFALDARVCDESGSVQLFQRVQRVFKAFDPLETGFMEMASLSESLKRLGVSSEILSNEYWMARLLARLEISSGAGIVLWDEYWKVISVLLHTNDFELALSGGFDANTTIKTQRTLQRSDSDLARELQAQFDAEERGGSVTPAEAEVATFYDVFGFLGVPMIIVFVLSALWTFILAYIQVHATKMANSVMNTTNFDNGEFWLLPHPEDTLVVPHKFNVPKDIRDHYYTFEFDRAEFATKIETIQGGSYDTIARLFGDPSQISSFCNAFHYLQFSTGDSLFFKSALNLLSLYKWRKIIMTLIHNHHERRLERERKAQVQPLSDENKPRGRAQSFKAAIAMKIEASTQKPKLGKHFIPKILLSLIFFVAGSAIFVYSIGSVRSSHAVCKKFDKCVVASYRWNFGVEHCPCLVFADRQTAPRTYAEWTDPEDTTSKLAELAFAGELRIVQIINRAVPELPDELRNCHHLEQIILVYTKTLRLPEWMSEFNELEYFHMEGDYTSKRLQTVPAGIFDHMPHLTFIHFGGIPDVEELPSFSSLVNLRYLTLAILNSLKELPSFDGLSKLTALNIVEATSAKTLPSLTPLKGLISLGLRYRTGVCCNGFITGTCDTTSFQCVPKAGEKNPMTCVSERASEEDKAILDMYDTSEICPNSFAYDLESAAPTKYTSDELCGSTLYKECYLNGVQGICYNTRMMVISCVTQAAYITMRQLQIERKVGDRCIAAVESWLGCT
;
A
#
# COMPACT_ATOMS: atom_id res chain seq x y z
N MET A 1 -5.08 -21.35 47.85
CA MET A 1 -4.02 -20.92 48.80
C MET A 1 -3.39 -19.65 48.25
N SER A 2 -3.07 -18.66 49.10
CA SER A 2 -2.43 -17.40 48.69
C SER A 2 -0.99 -17.37 49.20
N SER A 3 -0.02 -17.03 48.35
CA SER A 3 1.40 -16.87 48.71
C SER A 3 2.01 -15.67 47.99
N THR A 4 3.00 -14.99 48.56
CA THR A 4 3.74 -13.92 47.86
C THR A 4 4.77 -14.52 46.90
N LEU A 5 4.93 -13.95 45.71
CA LEU A 5 6.00 -14.33 44.79
C LEU A 5 7.35 -13.96 45.40
N ALA A 6 8.29 -14.90 45.44
CA ALA A 6 9.64 -14.60 45.91
C ALA A 6 10.37 -13.69 44.90
N ALA A 7 11.29 -12.85 45.39
CA ALA A 7 12.07 -11.97 44.52
C ALA A 7 12.84 -12.74 43.42
N ALA A 8 13.27 -13.96 43.72
CA ALA A 8 13.90 -14.85 42.75
C ALA A 8 12.95 -15.28 41.61
N GLU A 9 11.68 -15.55 41.93
CA GLU A 9 10.65 -15.92 40.95
C GLU A 9 10.26 -14.73 40.06
N VAL A 10 10.14 -13.53 40.64
CA VAL A 10 9.90 -12.30 39.87
C VAL A 10 11.08 -12.04 38.94
N GLY A 11 12.32 -12.20 39.42
CA GLY A 11 13.51 -12.05 38.60
C GLY A 11 13.61 -13.07 37.46
N GLU A 12 13.11 -14.29 37.66
CA GLU A 12 13.04 -15.32 36.62
C GLU A 12 12.01 -14.97 35.53
N LEU A 13 10.82 -14.50 35.93
CA LEU A 13 9.79 -14.04 35.01
C LEU A 13 10.25 -12.84 34.19
N LEU A 14 10.89 -11.85 34.82
CA LEU A 14 11.44 -10.69 34.12
C LEU A 14 12.55 -11.07 33.13
N ARG A 15 13.40 -12.04 33.47
CA ARG A 15 14.45 -12.57 32.57
C ARG A 15 13.89 -13.41 31.41
N LEU A 16 12.70 -13.98 31.54
CA LEU A 16 12.00 -14.63 30.43
C LEU A 16 11.31 -13.59 29.55
N LEU A 17 10.72 -12.56 30.16
CA LEU A 17 9.96 -11.55 29.43
C LEU A 17 10.86 -10.58 28.66
N TRP A 18 12.00 -10.19 29.23
CA TRP A 18 12.87 -9.13 28.70
C TRP A 18 14.23 -9.64 28.23
N PRO A 19 14.78 -9.07 27.13
CA PRO A 19 16.13 -9.40 26.68
C PRO A 19 17.19 -8.97 27.70
N ALA A 20 18.31 -9.69 27.72
CA ALA A 20 19.44 -9.44 28.63
C ALA A 20 20.27 -8.22 28.21
N THR A 21 19.69 -7.02 28.23
CA THR A 21 20.43 -5.75 28.09
C THR A 21 20.46 -5.03 29.42
N GLY A 22 21.68 -4.69 29.88
CA GLY A 22 21.92 -4.05 31.17
C GLY A 22 21.44 -2.60 31.19
N ASP A 23 20.23 -2.39 31.68
CA ASP A 23 19.86 -1.37 32.67
C ASP A 23 18.36 -1.49 32.92
N GLY A 24 17.98 -1.74 34.18
CA GLY A 24 16.60 -2.06 34.60
C GLY A 24 15.61 -0.89 34.55
N ALA A 25 15.77 0.05 33.61
CA ALA A 25 14.93 1.23 33.45
C ALA A 25 14.83 1.66 31.96
N SER A 26 14.50 0.73 31.06
CA SER A 26 14.18 1.09 29.67
C SER A 26 12.76 1.64 29.56
N ASP A 27 12.54 2.61 28.67
CA ASP A 27 11.21 3.17 28.36
C ASP A 27 10.20 2.07 27.99
N ASP A 28 10.67 0.96 27.42
CA ASP A 28 9.88 -0.22 27.04
C ASP A 28 9.22 -0.89 28.26
N LEU A 29 9.96 -1.03 29.36
CA LEU A 29 9.47 -1.60 30.60
C LEU A 29 8.41 -0.67 31.24
N GLN A 30 8.65 0.63 31.19
CA GLN A 30 7.72 1.64 31.69
C GLN A 30 6.38 1.61 30.93
N ARG A 31 6.40 1.45 29.59
CA ARG A 31 5.16 1.32 28.78
C ARG A 31 4.32 0.12 29.20
N TRP A 32 4.93 -1.02 29.55
CA TRP A 32 4.22 -2.19 30.06
C TRP A 32 3.69 -2.00 31.49
N HIS A 33 4.44 -1.32 32.36
CA HIS A 33 3.97 -1.01 33.72
C HIS A 33 2.84 0.02 33.75
N GLN A 34 2.75 0.91 32.76
CA GLN A 34 1.67 1.89 32.69
C GLN A 34 0.38 1.34 32.09
N GLN A 35 0.41 0.19 31.40
CA GLN A 35 -0.73 -0.36 30.69
C GLN A 35 -1.62 -1.26 31.58
N GLY A 36 -2.90 -0.88 31.68
CA GLY A 36 -4.01 -1.71 32.20
C GLY A 36 -4.95 -2.21 31.10
N PHE A 37 -5.94 -3.02 31.47
CA PHE A 37 -7.06 -3.38 30.58
C PHE A 37 -8.20 -2.37 30.75
N GLU A 38 -8.12 -1.26 30.02
CA GLU A 38 -9.09 -0.17 30.09
C GLU A 38 -10.03 -0.22 28.90
N PHE A 39 -11.33 0.00 29.14
CA PHE A 39 -12.32 0.09 28.07
C PHE A 39 -12.33 1.48 27.44
N GLN A 40 -12.56 1.53 26.13
CA GLN A 40 -12.84 2.77 25.42
C GLN A 40 -14.08 3.44 26.01
N ALA A 41 -14.08 4.78 26.06
CA ALA A 41 -15.24 5.53 26.53
C ALA A 41 -16.52 5.17 25.72
N PRO A 42 -17.74 5.26 26.31
CA PRO A 42 -18.97 4.65 25.77
C PRO A 42 -19.48 5.15 24.40
N ARG A 43 -18.73 5.99 23.67
CA ARG A 43 -19.13 6.58 22.39
C ARG A 43 -18.69 5.76 21.15
N GLY A 44 -18.18 4.54 21.35
CA GLY A 44 -17.68 3.65 20.29
C GLY A 44 -18.00 2.17 20.55
N PHE A 45 -17.17 1.26 20.06
CA PHE A 45 -17.32 -0.18 20.30
C PHE A 45 -17.16 -0.47 21.81
N PRO A 46 -18.24 -0.78 22.56
CA PRO A 46 -18.28 -0.66 24.03
C PRO A 46 -17.36 -1.65 24.74
N ILE A 47 -16.93 -2.71 24.05
CA ILE A 47 -16.03 -3.74 24.60
C ILE A 47 -14.60 -3.62 24.05
N GLY A 48 -14.26 -2.50 23.41
CA GLY A 48 -12.92 -2.22 22.89
C GLY A 48 -11.94 -1.85 24.00
N LEU A 49 -10.78 -2.50 24.03
CA LEU A 49 -9.68 -2.22 24.95
C LEU A 49 -8.77 -1.12 24.40
N VAL A 50 -8.41 -0.15 25.25
CA VAL A 50 -7.53 0.97 24.90
C VAL A 50 -6.07 0.54 25.04
N GLN A 51 -5.30 0.75 23.97
CA GLN A 51 -3.85 0.72 24.06
C GLN A 51 -3.32 2.15 24.26
N GLY A 52 -2.64 2.40 25.38
CA GLY A 52 -2.02 3.70 25.65
C GLY A 52 -0.76 3.91 24.81
N HIS A 53 0.17 2.94 24.82
CA HIS A 53 1.48 3.04 24.16
C HIS A 53 1.88 1.75 23.44
N GLY A 54 2.81 1.83 22.48
CA GLY A 54 3.38 0.69 21.75
C GLY A 54 4.09 -0.33 22.65
N GLY A 55 3.99 -1.63 22.33
CA GLY A 55 4.64 -2.72 23.07
C GLY A 55 3.68 -3.86 23.45
N PRO A 56 2.80 -3.68 24.45
CA PRO A 56 1.90 -4.72 24.97
C PRO A 56 0.72 -5.08 24.05
N CYS A 57 0.66 -4.56 22.81
CA CYS A 57 -0.46 -4.74 21.89
C CYS A 57 -0.79 -6.20 21.58
N GLY A 58 0.18 -7.11 21.56
CA GLY A 58 -0.07 -8.54 21.34
C GLY A 58 -0.94 -9.17 22.44
N VAL A 59 -0.71 -8.78 23.70
CA VAL A 59 -1.50 -9.26 24.85
C VAL A 59 -2.91 -8.68 24.80
N LEU A 60 -3.03 -7.37 24.53
CA LEU A 60 -4.32 -6.70 24.39
C LEU A 60 -5.15 -7.29 23.25
N ALA A 61 -4.55 -7.53 22.09
CA ALA A 61 -5.23 -8.10 20.93
C ALA A 61 -5.72 -9.53 21.20
N ALA A 62 -4.93 -10.37 21.87
CA ALA A 62 -5.36 -11.72 22.24
C ALA A 62 -6.56 -11.70 23.22
N VAL A 63 -6.53 -10.82 24.23
CA VAL A 63 -7.65 -10.65 25.16
C VAL A 63 -8.89 -10.09 24.45
N GLN A 64 -8.72 -9.08 23.60
CA GLN A 64 -9.82 -8.51 22.80
C GLN A 64 -10.47 -9.54 21.87
N ALA A 65 -9.67 -10.40 21.24
CA ALA A 65 -10.18 -11.48 20.39
C ALA A 65 -10.98 -12.51 21.17
N GLU A 66 -10.54 -12.85 22.39
CA GLU A 66 -11.29 -13.77 23.27
C GLU A 66 -12.59 -13.15 23.76
N MET A 67 -12.59 -11.85 24.09
CA MET A 67 -13.81 -11.11 24.42
C MET A 67 -14.82 -11.13 23.26
N LEU A 68 -14.35 -10.90 22.02
CA LEU A 68 -15.19 -10.97 20.82
C LEU A 68 -15.76 -12.38 20.61
N ARG A 69 -14.95 -13.42 20.81
CA ARG A 69 -15.39 -14.82 20.70
C ARG A 69 -16.52 -15.12 21.69
N LEU A 70 -16.34 -14.74 22.95
CA LEU A 70 -17.35 -14.92 24.00
C LEU A 70 -18.62 -14.13 23.67
N PHE A 71 -18.49 -12.85 23.35
CA PHE A 71 -19.60 -11.94 23.08
C PHE A 71 -20.42 -12.33 21.84
N LEU A 72 -19.78 -12.75 20.75
CA LEU A 72 -20.46 -13.00 19.48
C LEU A 72 -21.06 -14.42 19.39
N PHE A 73 -20.43 -15.41 20.02
CA PHE A 73 -20.74 -16.82 19.76
C PHE A 73 -21.18 -17.64 20.97
N LEU A 74 -20.85 -17.24 22.20
CA LEU A 74 -21.15 -18.02 23.40
C LEU A 74 -22.12 -17.33 24.37
N LEU A 75 -22.08 -16.00 24.47
CA LEU A 75 -23.00 -15.20 25.26
C LEU A 75 -24.08 -14.63 24.33
N GLY A 76 -25.34 -14.66 24.76
CA GLY A 76 -26.41 -14.00 24.02
C GLY A 76 -26.12 -12.50 23.89
N ARG A 77 -26.55 -11.88 22.77
CA ARG A 77 -26.42 -10.42 22.52
C ARG A 77 -27.31 -9.60 23.47
N GLU A 78 -27.02 -9.62 24.76
CA GLU A 78 -27.64 -8.70 25.72
C GLU A 78 -26.91 -7.35 25.70
N LYS A 79 -27.63 -6.27 26.06
CA LYS A 79 -27.14 -4.88 25.97
C LYS A 79 -25.95 -4.63 26.92
N LEU A 80 -24.73 -4.84 26.42
CA LEU A 80 -23.45 -4.52 27.10
C LEU A 80 -23.07 -3.02 27.04
N GLU A 81 -23.80 -2.23 26.25
CA GLU A 81 -23.51 -0.80 26.04
C GLU A 81 -23.66 0.04 27.33
N GLU A 82 -24.62 -0.31 28.21
CA GLU A 82 -24.97 0.52 29.38
C GLU A 82 -24.45 -0.03 30.73
N ASP A 83 -23.90 -1.26 30.78
CA ASP A 83 -23.49 -1.91 32.04
C ASP A 83 -21.98 -2.16 32.13
N GLU A 84 -21.29 -1.34 32.95
CA GLU A 84 -19.86 -1.49 33.23
C GLU A 84 -19.54 -2.82 33.95
N ALA A 85 -20.44 -3.33 34.80
CA ALA A 85 -20.25 -4.61 35.49
C ALA A 85 -20.30 -5.77 34.50
N ALA A 86 -21.19 -5.71 33.50
CA ALA A 86 -21.26 -6.70 32.42
C ALA A 86 -19.97 -6.72 31.57
N ARG A 87 -19.40 -5.55 31.24
CA ARG A 87 -18.13 -5.45 30.50
C ARG A 87 -16.96 -6.02 31.29
N ARG A 88 -16.86 -5.67 32.57
CA ARG A 88 -15.84 -6.22 33.48
C ARG A 88 -16.00 -7.73 33.67
N LYS A 89 -17.24 -8.23 33.71
CA LYS A 89 -17.52 -9.67 33.72
C LYS A 89 -17.04 -10.35 32.45
N LEU A 90 -17.33 -9.79 31.27
CA LEU A 90 -16.86 -10.32 29.98
C LEU A 90 -15.32 -10.37 29.91
N LEU A 91 -14.64 -9.31 30.36
CA LEU A 91 -13.18 -9.28 30.43
C LEU A 91 -12.64 -10.35 31.39
N ALA A 92 -13.25 -10.53 32.56
CA ALA A 92 -12.87 -11.59 33.50
C ALA A 92 -13.05 -12.99 32.89
N GLU A 93 -14.14 -13.23 32.17
CA GLU A 93 -14.39 -14.50 31.48
C GLU A 93 -13.37 -14.76 30.36
N ALA A 94 -13.01 -13.73 29.59
CA ALA A 94 -11.99 -13.82 28.55
C ALA A 94 -10.60 -14.14 29.14
N MET A 95 -10.19 -13.41 30.19
CA MET A 95 -8.93 -13.65 30.89
C MET A 95 -8.89 -15.05 31.51
N ALA A 96 -10.00 -15.51 32.11
CA ALA A 96 -10.11 -16.85 32.66
C ALA A 96 -9.95 -17.92 31.57
N SER A 97 -10.60 -17.74 30.42
CA SER A 97 -10.54 -18.69 29.32
C SER A 97 -9.13 -18.83 28.72
N LEU A 98 -8.39 -17.72 28.62
CA LEU A 98 -6.99 -17.74 28.18
C LEU A 98 -6.07 -18.40 29.22
N LEU A 99 -6.26 -18.13 30.51
CA LEU A 99 -5.47 -18.76 31.57
C LEU A 99 -5.68 -20.27 31.63
N VAL A 100 -6.93 -20.75 31.51
CA VAL A 100 -7.25 -22.18 31.46
C VAL A 100 -6.59 -22.84 30.25
N GLN A 101 -6.53 -22.14 29.10
CA GLN A 101 -5.86 -22.66 27.91
C GLN A 101 -4.35 -22.85 28.11
N CYS A 102 -3.73 -22.08 29.00
CA CYS A 102 -2.29 -22.15 29.27
C CYS A 102 -1.92 -23.21 30.34
N VAL A 103 -2.89 -23.95 30.89
CA VAL A 103 -2.61 -24.99 31.88
C VAL A 103 -1.88 -26.16 31.24
N ASP A 104 -0.76 -26.57 31.84
CA ASP A 104 -0.02 -27.73 31.36
C ASP A 104 -0.80 -29.03 31.63
N VAL A 105 -0.90 -29.87 30.60
CA VAL A 105 -1.65 -31.13 30.61
C VAL A 105 -0.85 -32.26 31.28
N ALA A 106 0.48 -32.09 31.41
CA ALA A 106 1.41 -33.12 31.86
C ALA A 106 1.59 -33.22 33.39
N GLY A 107 1.04 -32.29 34.19
CA GLY A 107 1.16 -32.30 35.66
C GLY A 107 -0.02 -32.97 36.36
N ASP A 108 0.24 -33.64 37.50
CA ASP A 108 -0.76 -34.32 38.34
C ASP A 108 -1.82 -33.36 38.95
N GLU A 109 -1.54 -32.05 39.03
CA GLU A 109 -2.49 -31.03 39.47
C GLU A 109 -2.62 -29.89 38.43
N ARG A 110 -3.79 -29.80 37.78
CA ARG A 110 -4.14 -28.70 36.86
C ARG A 110 -4.51 -27.45 37.66
N VAL A 111 -3.60 -26.48 37.74
CA VAL A 111 -3.77 -25.28 38.57
C VAL A 111 -3.53 -24.01 37.75
N VAL A 112 -4.51 -23.10 37.75
CA VAL A 112 -4.35 -21.72 37.26
C VAL A 112 -3.79 -20.86 38.38
N ARG A 113 -2.78 -20.05 38.06
CA ARG A 113 -2.10 -19.16 39.00
C ARG A 113 -2.33 -17.71 38.59
N VAL A 114 -3.07 -16.97 39.39
CA VAL A 114 -3.38 -15.55 39.16
C VAL A 114 -2.42 -14.68 39.98
N VAL A 115 -1.76 -13.74 39.31
CA VAL A 115 -0.78 -12.81 39.87
C VAL A 115 -1.39 -11.41 39.90
N VAL A 116 -1.49 -10.83 41.09
CA VAL A 116 -1.93 -9.44 41.30
C VAL A 116 -0.97 -8.77 42.29
N GLN A 117 -1.29 -8.76 43.58
CA GLN A 117 -0.35 -8.45 44.69
C GLN A 117 0.20 -9.71 45.37
N GLN A 118 -0.55 -10.80 45.32
CA GLN A 118 -0.20 -12.13 45.81
C GLN A 118 -0.51 -13.16 44.71
N LEU A 119 0.14 -14.31 44.77
CA LEU A 119 -0.13 -15.46 43.91
C LEU A 119 -1.32 -16.24 44.48
N VAL A 120 -2.39 -16.34 43.71
CA VAL A 120 -3.58 -17.12 44.08
C VAL A 120 -3.72 -18.31 43.12
N SER A 121 -3.72 -19.51 43.69
CA SER A 121 -3.88 -20.76 42.94
C SER A 121 -5.33 -21.26 42.96
N VAL A 122 -5.88 -21.56 41.78
CA VAL A 122 -7.24 -22.08 41.58
C VAL A 122 -7.16 -23.41 40.78
N PRO A 123 -7.77 -24.51 41.27
CA PRO A 123 -7.86 -25.75 40.49
C PRO A 123 -8.63 -25.55 39.19
N ALA A 124 -8.13 -26.09 38.09
CA ALA A 124 -8.77 -26.05 36.78
C ALA A 124 -9.48 -27.37 36.47
N THR A 125 -10.73 -27.28 36.00
CA THR A 125 -11.52 -28.43 35.52
C THR A 125 -11.26 -28.71 34.03
N GLN A 126 -11.55 -29.92 33.56
CA GLN A 126 -11.35 -30.38 32.17
C GLN A 126 -12.29 -29.75 31.12
N THR A 127 -13.07 -28.72 31.47
CA THR A 127 -14.12 -28.14 30.63
C THR A 127 -13.62 -26.95 29.82
N ASP A 128 -14.15 -26.75 28.62
CA ASP A 128 -13.85 -25.56 27.78
C ASP A 128 -14.32 -24.24 28.40
N ALA A 129 -15.27 -24.30 29.35
CA ALA A 129 -15.72 -23.16 30.12
C ALA A 129 -14.81 -22.91 31.33
N PRO A 130 -14.40 -21.64 31.59
CA PRO A 130 -13.58 -21.32 32.74
C PRO A 130 -14.32 -21.62 34.06
N PRO A 131 -13.64 -22.14 35.10
CA PRO A 131 -14.26 -22.40 36.39
C PRO A 131 -14.90 -21.13 36.98
N GLU A 132 -16.14 -21.22 37.48
CA GLU A 132 -16.84 -20.05 38.06
C GLU A 132 -16.04 -19.39 39.19
N GLN A 133 -15.31 -20.18 39.98
CA GLN A 133 -14.44 -19.68 41.05
C GLN A 133 -13.29 -18.83 40.51
N LEU A 134 -12.76 -19.15 39.33
CA LEU A 134 -11.70 -18.37 38.67
C LEU A 134 -12.26 -17.07 38.11
N VAL A 135 -13.44 -17.12 37.47
CA VAL A 135 -14.12 -15.91 36.96
C VAL A 135 -14.46 -14.97 38.13
N ALA A 136 -15.00 -15.49 39.23
CA ALA A 136 -15.32 -14.70 40.43
C ALA A 136 -14.06 -14.07 41.06
N LEU A 137 -12.93 -14.79 41.06
CA LEU A 137 -11.64 -14.25 41.51
C LEU A 137 -11.20 -13.09 40.60
N LEU A 138 -11.19 -13.28 39.28
CA LEU A 138 -10.76 -12.26 38.33
C LEU A 138 -11.68 -11.04 38.33
N GLN A 139 -12.99 -11.22 38.51
CA GLN A 139 -13.93 -10.11 38.70
C GLN A 139 -13.63 -9.31 39.96
N ARG A 140 -13.34 -9.99 41.08
CA ARG A 140 -12.98 -9.34 42.35
C ARG A 140 -11.70 -8.52 42.23
N GLU A 141 -10.69 -9.07 41.55
CA GLU A 141 -9.39 -8.42 41.35
C GLU A 141 -9.34 -7.52 40.09
N MET A 142 -10.45 -7.39 39.36
CA MET A 142 -10.52 -6.64 38.10
C MET A 142 -10.01 -5.19 38.22
N PRO A 143 -10.27 -4.44 39.31
CA PRO A 143 -9.70 -3.10 39.47
C PRO A 143 -8.17 -3.05 39.34
N ALA A 144 -7.45 -4.10 39.75
CA ALA A 144 -6.00 -4.19 39.63
C ALA A 144 -5.52 -4.60 38.21
N PHE A 145 -6.37 -5.30 37.44
CA PHE A 145 -6.10 -5.58 36.04
C PHE A 145 -6.46 -4.40 35.13
N CYS A 146 -7.38 -3.53 35.54
CA CYS A 146 -7.68 -2.28 34.86
C CYS A 146 -6.73 -1.12 35.27
N SER A 147 -5.95 -1.25 36.34
CA SER A 147 -5.00 -0.23 36.77
C SER A 147 -3.66 -0.34 36.01
N PRO A 148 -2.76 0.67 36.15
CA PRO A 148 -1.35 0.48 35.78
C PRO A 148 -0.83 -0.82 36.40
N HIS A 149 -0.01 -1.57 35.66
CA HIS A 149 0.48 -2.93 35.90
C HIS A 149 -0.49 -4.06 35.54
N GLY A 150 -1.69 -3.75 35.05
CA GLY A 150 -2.69 -4.76 34.73
C GLY A 150 -2.24 -5.77 33.68
N VAL A 151 -1.64 -5.31 32.59
CA VAL A 151 -1.16 -6.21 31.51
C VAL A 151 0.00 -7.07 31.99
N ILE A 152 0.99 -6.51 32.70
CA ILE A 152 2.13 -7.29 33.22
C ILE A 152 1.69 -8.33 34.25
N ASN A 153 0.73 -8.00 35.12
CA ASN A 153 0.13 -8.93 36.08
C ASN A 153 -0.56 -10.10 35.37
N PHE A 154 -1.29 -9.82 34.30
CA PHE A 154 -1.92 -10.86 33.50
C PHE A 154 -0.88 -11.73 32.78
N THR A 155 0.15 -11.14 32.18
CA THR A 155 1.25 -11.90 31.56
C THR A 155 1.97 -12.78 32.59
N PHE A 156 2.23 -12.29 33.80
CA PHE A 156 2.79 -13.12 34.87
C PHE A 156 1.86 -14.26 35.29
N SER A 157 0.54 -14.02 35.31
CA SER A 157 -0.46 -15.07 35.56
C SER A 157 -0.38 -16.17 34.51
N VAL A 158 -0.25 -15.81 33.23
CA VAL A 158 -0.08 -16.77 32.11
C VAL A 158 1.21 -17.57 32.28
N LEU A 159 2.35 -16.90 32.49
CA LEU A 159 3.65 -17.57 32.62
C LEU A 159 3.75 -18.47 33.86
N ARG A 160 3.09 -18.10 34.97
CA ARG A 160 3.04 -18.95 36.18
C ARG A 160 2.06 -20.10 36.06
N THR A 161 0.99 -19.93 35.30
CA THR A 161 0.06 -21.02 35.00
C THR A 161 0.74 -22.07 34.13
N LYS A 162 1.49 -21.63 33.10
CA LYS A 162 2.21 -22.52 32.18
C LYS A 162 3.50 -23.13 32.78
N GLY A 163 4.28 -22.31 33.50
CA GLY A 163 5.60 -22.66 34.01
C GLY A 163 6.73 -22.18 33.10
N VAL A 164 7.75 -21.54 33.68
CA VAL A 164 8.89 -20.96 32.93
C VAL A 164 9.69 -22.03 32.18
N ALA A 165 9.94 -23.18 32.81
CA ALA A 165 10.66 -24.28 32.18
C ALA A 165 9.92 -24.80 30.94
N THR A 166 8.62 -25.08 31.09
CA THR A 166 7.76 -25.53 29.99
C THR A 166 7.69 -24.50 28.86
N VAL A 167 7.61 -23.19 29.17
CA VAL A 167 7.66 -22.15 28.14
C VAL A 167 8.97 -22.21 27.36
N ARG A 168 10.13 -22.30 28.05
CA ARG A 168 11.43 -22.37 27.38
C ARG A 168 11.61 -23.64 26.54
N GLU A 169 11.07 -24.77 27.00
CA GLU A 169 11.10 -26.03 26.26
C GLU A 169 10.27 -26.01 24.98
N GLU A 170 9.21 -25.19 24.93
CA GLU A 170 8.34 -25.05 23.75
C GLU A 170 8.87 -24.07 22.69
N MET A 171 9.80 -23.20 23.06
CA MET A 171 10.44 -22.23 22.16
C MET A 171 11.53 -22.89 21.33
N ASP A 172 11.71 -22.46 20.07
CA ASP A 172 12.81 -22.98 19.24
C ASP A 172 14.18 -22.57 19.78
N ASP A 173 14.29 -21.36 20.34
CA ASP A 173 15.45 -20.90 21.09
C ASP A 173 15.07 -20.57 22.55
N PRO A 174 15.43 -21.41 23.53
CA PRO A 174 15.10 -21.19 24.93
C PRO A 174 15.80 -19.98 25.54
N ALA A 175 16.80 -19.39 24.88
CA ALA A 175 17.51 -18.20 25.34
C ALA A 175 16.84 -16.88 24.93
N THR A 176 15.92 -16.92 23.96
CA THR A 176 15.21 -15.73 23.48
C THR A 176 14.21 -15.22 24.53
N ALA A 177 13.98 -13.90 24.55
CA ALA A 177 12.99 -13.27 25.41
C ALA A 177 11.61 -13.22 24.75
N LEU A 178 10.54 -13.17 25.54
CA LEU A 178 9.15 -13.09 25.06
C LEU A 178 8.73 -11.70 24.57
N THR A 179 9.66 -10.74 24.62
CA THR A 179 9.54 -9.43 23.97
C THR A 179 10.74 -9.16 23.08
N GLY A 180 10.48 -8.56 21.93
CA GLY A 180 11.48 -8.15 20.95
C GLY A 180 11.87 -6.68 21.10
N ALA A 181 12.45 -6.12 20.03
CA ALA A 181 12.81 -4.71 19.97
C ALA A 181 11.60 -3.80 20.29
N PHE A 182 11.85 -2.68 20.97
CA PHE A 182 10.82 -1.71 21.39
C PHE A 182 9.73 -2.31 22.31
N GLY A 183 10.02 -3.43 22.98
CA GLY A 183 9.09 -4.10 23.89
C GLY A 183 7.88 -4.73 23.20
N HIS A 184 7.96 -5.02 21.91
CA HIS A 184 6.89 -5.70 21.17
C HIS A 184 6.77 -7.17 21.58
N CYS A 185 5.52 -7.65 21.71
CA CYS A 185 5.22 -9.07 21.92
C CYS A 185 5.85 -9.94 20.81
N THR A 186 6.63 -10.96 21.18
CA THR A 186 7.12 -11.94 20.19
C THR A 186 6.03 -12.91 19.77
N GLN A 187 6.32 -13.72 18.74
CA GLN A 187 5.37 -14.71 18.24
C GLN A 187 5.12 -15.81 19.28
N GLU A 188 6.11 -16.17 20.10
CA GLU A 188 6.00 -17.16 21.19
C GLU A 188 5.00 -16.72 22.25
N LEU A 189 5.06 -15.45 22.68
CA LEU A 189 4.13 -14.91 23.68
C LEU A 189 2.71 -14.84 23.12
N LEU A 190 2.56 -14.43 21.85
CA LEU A 190 1.26 -14.40 21.20
C LEU A 190 0.69 -15.82 21.01
N ASN A 191 1.51 -16.77 20.55
CA ASN A 191 1.12 -18.17 20.36
C ASN A 191 0.76 -18.82 21.70
N LEU A 192 1.46 -18.50 22.79
CA LEU A 192 1.12 -18.97 24.13
C LEU A 192 -0.30 -18.54 24.51
N LEU A 193 -0.65 -17.28 24.25
CA LEU A 193 -2.00 -16.77 24.52
C LEU A 193 -3.06 -17.41 23.61
N LEU A 194 -2.78 -17.56 22.31
CA LEU A 194 -3.77 -18.05 21.33
C LEU A 194 -3.94 -19.58 21.31
N THR A 195 -2.89 -20.33 21.68
CA THR A 195 -2.85 -21.80 21.55
C THR A 195 -2.57 -22.54 22.86
N GLY A 196 -2.13 -21.84 23.91
CA GLY A 196 -1.64 -22.45 25.15
C GLY A 196 -0.21 -23.00 25.05
N LYS A 197 0.48 -22.80 23.92
CA LYS A 197 1.82 -23.30 23.63
C LYS A 197 2.73 -22.17 23.13
N ALA A 198 3.92 -22.04 23.72
CA ALA A 198 4.88 -20.97 23.41
C ALA A 198 5.76 -21.26 22.18
N VAL A 199 5.17 -21.83 21.13
CA VAL A 199 5.87 -22.20 19.89
C VAL A 199 6.29 -20.97 19.09
N SER A 200 7.44 -21.02 18.42
CA SER A 200 8.02 -19.86 17.72
C SER A 200 7.38 -19.56 16.37
N ASN A 201 6.72 -20.53 15.73
CA ASN A 201 6.25 -20.40 14.35
C ASN A 201 4.74 -20.44 14.19
N VAL A 202 4.28 -20.07 12.99
CA VAL A 202 2.85 -19.92 12.62
C VAL A 202 2.36 -20.94 11.60
N PHE A 203 3.22 -21.86 11.14
CA PHE A 203 2.85 -23.02 10.33
C PHE A 203 2.26 -24.14 11.18
N ASP A 204 1.67 -25.17 10.56
CA ASP A 204 1.04 -26.28 11.28
C ASP A 204 2.05 -27.35 11.72
N GLY A 205 1.93 -27.81 12.97
CA GLY A 205 2.75 -28.88 13.53
C GLY A 205 4.22 -28.49 13.68
N SER A 206 5.10 -29.49 13.80
CA SER A 206 6.55 -29.27 13.86
C SER A 206 7.22 -29.69 12.56
N VAL A 207 8.24 -28.94 12.15
CA VAL A 207 9.01 -29.21 10.93
C VAL A 207 10.43 -29.63 11.31
N PRO A 208 10.89 -30.84 10.94
CA PRO A 208 12.27 -31.26 11.17
C PRO A 208 13.25 -30.50 10.27
N MET A 209 14.40 -30.10 10.81
CA MET A 209 15.48 -29.45 10.06
C MET A 209 16.51 -30.50 9.60
N GLY A 210 16.13 -31.29 8.59
CA GLY A 210 16.95 -32.39 8.07
C GLY A 210 17.36 -33.42 9.13
N ASP A 211 18.55 -34.01 8.98
CA ASP A 211 19.04 -35.08 9.88
C ASP A 211 19.66 -34.57 11.19
N SER A 212 19.55 -33.26 11.47
CA SER A 212 20.20 -32.64 12.64
C SER A 212 19.53 -32.98 13.98
N GLY A 213 18.32 -33.55 13.94
CA GLY A 213 17.49 -33.77 15.14
C GLY A 213 16.85 -32.50 15.71
N LEU A 214 17.05 -31.33 15.06
CA LEU A 214 16.40 -30.08 15.42
C LEU A 214 15.01 -29.99 14.77
N PHE A 215 14.05 -29.45 15.52
CA PHE A 215 12.69 -29.22 15.06
C PHE A 215 12.33 -27.74 15.21
N LEU A 216 11.71 -27.18 14.19
CA LEU A 216 11.01 -25.90 14.30
C LEU A 216 9.57 -26.18 14.76
N HIS A 217 9.19 -25.62 15.90
CA HIS A 217 7.88 -25.83 16.51
C HIS A 217 6.89 -24.80 15.95
N GLY A 218 5.81 -25.31 15.35
CA GLY A 218 4.66 -24.53 14.91
C GLY A 218 3.40 -24.89 15.66
N VAL A 219 2.25 -24.49 15.12
CA VAL A 219 0.94 -24.53 15.76
C VAL A 219 0.42 -25.98 15.80
N PRO A 220 0.27 -26.60 16.97
CA PRO A 220 0.04 -28.05 17.06
C PRO A 220 -1.38 -28.47 16.63
N GLN A 221 -2.37 -27.60 16.81
CA GLN A 221 -3.77 -27.89 16.51
C GLN A 221 -4.54 -26.61 16.19
N ARG A 222 -5.74 -26.76 15.60
CA ARG A 222 -6.68 -25.67 15.31
C ARG A 222 -7.10 -24.93 16.60
N PRO A 223 -6.66 -23.68 16.83
CA PRO A 223 -7.01 -22.91 18.01
C PRO A 223 -8.41 -22.31 17.93
N ARG A 224 -8.90 -21.79 19.07
CA ARG A 224 -10.19 -21.10 19.15
C ARG A 224 -10.21 -19.80 18.34
N ILE A 225 -9.09 -19.08 18.37
CA ILE A 225 -8.86 -17.81 17.67
C ILE A 225 -7.71 -17.99 16.69
N GLY A 226 -7.89 -17.51 15.48
CA GLY A 226 -6.90 -17.59 14.41
C GLY A 226 -5.83 -16.52 14.51
N TYR A 227 -4.81 -16.65 13.67
CA TYR A 227 -3.80 -15.61 13.47
C TYR A 227 -3.53 -15.44 11.99
N LEU A 228 -3.47 -14.20 11.52
CA LEU A 228 -3.05 -13.87 10.16
C LEU A 228 -1.99 -12.79 10.25
N THR A 229 -1.04 -12.79 9.33
CA THR A 229 0.02 -11.78 9.34
C THR A 229 0.26 -11.22 7.95
N GLN A 230 0.53 -9.91 7.90
CA GLN A 230 0.97 -9.24 6.68
C GLN A 230 2.24 -9.87 6.11
N LEU A 231 3.07 -10.49 6.95
CA LEU A 231 4.29 -11.17 6.54
C LEU A 231 4.02 -12.33 5.56
N GLU A 232 2.85 -12.99 5.66
CA GLU A 232 2.45 -14.02 4.71
C GLU A 232 2.11 -13.43 3.34
N ALA A 233 1.35 -12.32 3.31
CA ALA A 233 1.05 -11.62 2.07
C ALA A 233 2.33 -11.08 1.38
N LEU A 234 3.35 -10.76 2.16
CA LEU A 234 4.68 -10.36 1.69
C LEU A 234 5.62 -11.54 1.39
N ARG A 235 5.15 -12.79 1.58
CA ARG A 235 5.89 -14.05 1.37
C ARG A 235 7.13 -14.24 2.27
N TYR A 236 7.15 -13.62 3.44
CA TYR A 236 8.21 -13.82 4.44
C TYR A 236 7.98 -15.06 5.33
N CYS A 237 6.73 -15.48 5.51
CA CYS A 237 6.38 -16.72 6.22
C CYS A 237 5.11 -17.33 5.60
N GLN A 238 4.80 -18.58 5.96
CA GLN A 238 3.54 -19.23 5.61
C GLN A 238 2.74 -19.49 6.89
N VAL A 239 1.51 -18.98 6.95
CA VAL A 239 0.60 -19.29 8.06
C VAL A 239 -0.09 -20.62 7.76
N GLY A 240 -0.08 -21.50 8.74
CA GLY A 240 -0.71 -22.82 8.66
C GLY A 240 -2.23 -22.76 8.58
N SER A 241 -2.86 -23.84 8.14
CA SER A 241 -4.31 -23.92 8.05
C SER A 241 -4.98 -23.88 9.42
N HIS A 242 -4.30 -24.33 10.48
CA HIS A 242 -4.81 -24.24 11.85
C HIS A 242 -5.16 -22.79 12.21
N TYR A 243 -4.29 -21.84 11.88
CA TYR A 243 -4.51 -20.42 12.16
C TYR A 243 -5.43 -19.70 11.17
N LYS A 244 -5.45 -20.14 9.91
CA LYS A 244 -6.31 -19.57 8.87
C LYS A 244 -7.78 -19.93 9.07
N SER A 245 -8.03 -21.16 9.48
CA SER A 245 -9.37 -21.70 9.69
C SER A 245 -9.54 -22.01 11.19
N PRO A 246 -9.65 -21.02 12.09
CA PRO A 246 -9.84 -21.24 13.53
C PRO A 246 -11.23 -21.76 13.88
N GLN A 247 -11.44 -22.25 15.11
CA GLN A 247 -12.74 -22.83 15.51
C GLN A 247 -13.87 -21.80 15.52
N PHE A 248 -13.56 -20.55 15.83
CA PHE A 248 -14.48 -19.41 15.73
C PHE A 248 -13.92 -18.40 14.74
N PRO A 249 -14.75 -17.72 13.94
CA PRO A 249 -14.30 -16.77 12.91
C PRO A 249 -13.82 -15.44 13.54
N VAL A 250 -12.76 -15.52 14.34
CA VAL A 250 -12.07 -14.43 14.99
C VAL A 250 -10.56 -14.66 14.82
N TRP A 251 -9.84 -13.63 14.39
CA TRP A 251 -8.41 -13.68 14.10
C TRP A 251 -7.69 -12.49 14.74
N VAL A 252 -6.52 -12.75 15.34
CA VAL A 252 -5.53 -11.70 15.59
C VAL A 252 -4.77 -11.44 14.29
N LEU A 253 -4.62 -10.16 13.92
CA LEU A 253 -3.97 -9.71 12.70
C LEU A 253 -2.64 -9.04 13.05
N GLY A 254 -1.52 -9.65 12.64
CA GLY A 254 -0.18 -9.08 12.79
C GLY A 254 0.20 -8.18 11.60
N SER A 255 0.53 -6.92 11.89
CA SER A 255 1.15 -5.98 10.94
C SER A 255 2.64 -5.80 11.25
N SER A 256 3.35 -4.95 10.49
CA SER A 256 4.77 -4.68 10.73
C SER A 256 5.10 -4.03 12.08
N SER A 257 4.13 -3.42 12.77
CA SER A 257 4.36 -2.69 14.03
C SER A 257 3.24 -2.82 15.09
N HIS A 258 2.13 -3.50 14.77
CA HIS A 258 0.94 -3.53 15.63
C HIS A 258 0.08 -4.79 15.41
N PHE A 259 -0.67 -5.20 16.43
CA PHE A 259 -1.65 -6.30 16.38
C PHE A 259 -3.06 -5.75 16.47
N SER A 260 -3.94 -6.20 15.58
CA SER A 260 -5.37 -5.86 15.58
C SER A 260 -6.22 -7.13 15.59
N VAL A 261 -7.55 -7.00 15.64
CA VAL A 261 -8.46 -8.16 15.63
C VAL A 261 -9.47 -8.03 14.50
N GLY A 262 -9.62 -9.09 13.72
CA GLY A 262 -10.68 -9.22 12.70
C GLY A 262 -11.64 -10.33 13.08
N PHE A 263 -12.90 -10.22 12.67
CA PHE A 263 -13.89 -11.27 12.87
C PHE A 263 -14.93 -11.28 11.74
N ALA A 264 -15.63 -12.40 11.58
CA ALA A 264 -16.79 -12.52 10.70
C ALA A 264 -17.98 -13.05 11.51
N LEU A 265 -19.19 -12.61 11.16
CA LEU A 265 -20.41 -13.09 11.83
C LEU A 265 -20.89 -14.45 11.28
N ASP A 266 -20.41 -14.83 10.10
CA ASP A 266 -20.73 -16.10 9.46
C ASP A 266 -19.64 -17.12 9.76
N ALA A 267 -19.97 -18.12 10.58
CA ALA A 267 -19.04 -19.19 10.95
C ALA A 267 -18.56 -20.02 9.75
N ARG A 268 -19.32 -20.02 8.64
CA ARG A 268 -18.98 -20.77 7.42
C ARG A 268 -17.71 -20.24 6.74
N VAL A 269 -17.25 -19.04 7.08
CA VAL A 269 -15.96 -18.52 6.61
C VAL A 269 -14.79 -19.40 7.07
N CYS A 270 -14.96 -20.14 8.17
CA CYS A 270 -13.99 -21.11 8.67
C CYS A 270 -14.24 -22.55 8.20
N ASP A 271 -15.22 -22.79 7.34
CA ASP A 271 -15.51 -24.12 6.80
C ASP A 271 -14.61 -24.39 5.59
N GLU A 272 -13.69 -25.34 5.74
CA GLU A 272 -12.95 -25.88 4.62
C GLU A 272 -13.78 -26.93 3.89
N SER A 273 -13.77 -26.94 2.55
CA SER A 273 -14.43 -28.00 1.79
C SER A 273 -13.83 -29.37 2.13
N GLY A 274 -14.61 -30.44 2.01
CA GLY A 274 -14.12 -31.80 2.26
C GLY A 274 -12.90 -32.16 1.41
N SER A 275 -12.76 -31.58 0.22
CA SER A 275 -11.58 -31.73 -0.64
C SER A 275 -10.34 -31.02 -0.10
N VAL A 276 -10.47 -29.83 0.48
CA VAL A 276 -9.35 -29.09 1.10
C VAL A 276 -8.89 -29.78 2.38
N GLN A 277 -9.82 -30.25 3.22
CA GLN A 277 -9.48 -31.01 4.42
C GLN A 277 -8.75 -32.31 4.08
N LEU A 278 -9.21 -33.02 3.03
CA LEU A 278 -8.56 -34.23 2.55
C LEU A 278 -7.14 -33.93 2.02
N PHE A 279 -6.99 -32.87 1.23
CA PHE A 279 -5.68 -32.43 0.71
C PHE A 279 -4.69 -32.15 1.83
N GLN A 280 -5.07 -31.34 2.81
CA GLN A 280 -4.21 -31.00 3.94
C GLN A 280 -3.85 -32.22 4.78
N ARG A 281 -4.82 -33.13 5.02
CA ARG A 281 -4.58 -34.38 5.76
C ARG A 281 -3.55 -35.26 5.06
N VAL A 282 -3.70 -35.47 3.76
CA VAL A 282 -2.79 -36.30 2.96
C VAL A 282 -1.41 -35.63 2.87
N GLN A 283 -1.36 -34.31 2.70
CA GLN A 283 -0.11 -33.55 2.64
C GLN A 283 0.67 -33.61 3.95
N ARG A 284 -0.01 -33.51 5.10
CA ARG A 284 0.62 -33.61 6.42
C ARG A 284 1.24 -34.98 6.65
N VAL A 285 0.53 -36.05 6.27
CA VAL A 285 1.08 -37.41 6.41
C VAL A 285 2.25 -37.63 5.47
N PHE A 286 2.17 -37.17 4.22
CA PHE A 286 3.27 -37.30 3.27
C PHE A 286 4.54 -36.56 3.72
N LYS A 287 4.40 -35.29 4.17
CA LYS A 287 5.52 -34.51 4.70
C LYS A 287 6.21 -35.16 5.89
N ALA A 288 5.50 -35.94 6.71
CA ALA A 288 6.11 -36.69 7.81
C ALA A 288 7.12 -37.75 7.35
N PHE A 289 7.10 -38.12 6.06
CA PHE A 289 8.05 -39.04 5.42
C PHE A 289 8.91 -38.35 4.34
N ASP A 290 8.81 -37.02 4.21
CA ASP A 290 9.66 -36.17 3.37
C ASP A 290 10.22 -35.02 4.23
N PRO A 291 11.09 -35.33 5.21
CA PRO A 291 11.61 -34.35 6.17
C PRO A 291 12.50 -33.26 5.53
N LEU A 292 12.94 -33.48 4.29
CA LEU A 292 13.78 -32.55 3.53
C LEU A 292 12.97 -31.68 2.54
N GLU A 293 11.63 -31.82 2.54
CA GLU A 293 10.72 -31.15 1.59
C GLU A 293 11.12 -31.31 0.11
N THR A 294 11.61 -32.50 -0.23
CA THR A 294 12.10 -32.83 -1.57
C THR A 294 10.99 -33.20 -2.55
N GLY A 295 9.77 -33.39 -2.07
CA GLY A 295 8.60 -33.76 -2.85
C GLY A 295 8.45 -35.26 -3.10
N PHE A 296 9.27 -36.10 -2.45
CA PHE A 296 9.20 -37.56 -2.57
C PHE A 296 9.33 -38.29 -1.21
N MET A 297 8.74 -39.48 -1.14
CA MET A 297 8.75 -40.39 0.00
C MET A 297 9.37 -41.73 -0.43
N GLU A 298 10.17 -42.38 0.43
CA GLU A 298 10.67 -43.74 0.16
C GLU A 298 9.52 -44.75 0.08
N MET A 299 9.62 -45.68 -0.88
CA MET A 299 8.59 -46.69 -1.11
C MET A 299 8.35 -47.60 0.10
N ALA A 300 9.39 -47.86 0.90
CA ALA A 300 9.28 -48.63 2.14
C ALA A 300 8.35 -47.98 3.18
N SER A 301 8.21 -46.65 3.13
CA SER A 301 7.38 -45.85 4.04
C SER A 301 5.90 -45.77 3.62
N LEU A 302 5.56 -46.26 2.42
CA LEU A 302 4.19 -46.17 1.87
C LEU A 302 3.15 -46.86 2.77
N SER A 303 3.45 -48.06 3.27
CA SER A 303 2.51 -48.82 4.12
C SER A 303 2.18 -48.09 5.42
N GLU A 304 3.20 -47.55 6.10
CA GLU A 304 3.03 -46.78 7.33
C GLU A 304 2.31 -45.45 7.07
N SER A 305 2.56 -44.82 5.92
CA SER A 305 1.87 -43.61 5.46
C SER A 305 0.36 -43.84 5.27
N LEU A 306 -0.03 -44.93 4.59
CA LEU A 306 -1.45 -45.30 4.40
C LEU A 306 -2.15 -45.66 5.71
N LYS A 307 -1.43 -46.33 6.62
CA LYS A 307 -1.91 -46.62 7.97
C LYS A 307 -2.21 -45.34 8.76
N ARG A 308 -1.34 -44.33 8.69
CA ARG A 308 -1.58 -43.01 9.31
C ARG A 308 -2.75 -42.25 8.68
N LEU A 309 -3.07 -42.52 7.41
CA LEU A 309 -4.27 -42.00 6.73
C LEU A 309 -5.55 -42.79 7.06
N GLY A 310 -5.45 -43.85 7.86
CA GLY A 310 -6.61 -44.64 8.30
C GLY A 310 -7.19 -45.54 7.21
N VAL A 311 -6.38 -45.95 6.22
CA VAL A 311 -6.77 -46.98 5.25
C VAL A 311 -7.01 -48.30 5.99
N SER A 312 -8.05 -49.05 5.60
CA SER A 312 -8.46 -50.26 6.33
C SER A 312 -7.36 -51.33 6.35
N SER A 313 -7.28 -52.07 7.46
CA SER A 313 -6.31 -53.16 7.62
C SER A 313 -6.49 -54.29 6.59
N GLU A 314 -7.68 -54.43 6.02
CA GLU A 314 -8.00 -55.39 4.95
C GLU A 314 -7.28 -55.07 3.63
N ILE A 315 -7.11 -53.78 3.33
CA ILE A 315 -6.34 -53.32 2.16
C ILE A 315 -4.84 -53.44 2.44
N LEU A 316 -4.40 -53.02 3.63
CA LEU A 316 -2.97 -53.03 4.01
C LEU A 316 -2.37 -54.44 4.16
N SER A 317 -3.19 -55.44 4.50
CA SER A 317 -2.76 -56.84 4.68
C SER A 317 -2.83 -57.67 3.40
N ASN A 318 -3.38 -57.13 2.31
CA ASN A 318 -3.52 -57.85 1.05
C ASN A 318 -2.32 -57.57 0.13
N GLU A 319 -1.42 -58.55 0.02
CA GLU A 319 -0.20 -58.45 -0.77
C GLU A 319 -0.45 -58.13 -2.25
N TYR A 320 -1.56 -58.62 -2.83
CA TYR A 320 -1.90 -58.34 -4.23
C TYR A 320 -2.30 -56.87 -4.45
N TRP A 321 -3.12 -56.30 -3.58
CA TRP A 321 -3.52 -54.91 -3.67
C TRP A 321 -2.35 -53.96 -3.40
N MET A 322 -1.53 -54.24 -2.39
CA MET A 322 -0.33 -53.46 -2.09
C MET A 322 0.69 -53.51 -3.24
N ALA A 323 0.91 -54.68 -3.86
CA ALA A 323 1.80 -54.79 -5.02
C ALA A 323 1.33 -53.96 -6.22
N ARG A 324 0.02 -53.89 -6.47
CA ARG A 324 -0.55 -53.06 -7.55
C ARG A 324 -0.46 -51.56 -7.25
N LEU A 325 -0.66 -51.17 -5.98
CA LEU A 325 -0.51 -49.77 -5.56
C LEU A 325 0.95 -49.31 -5.65
N LEU A 326 1.89 -50.16 -5.25
CA LEU A 326 3.33 -49.95 -5.40
C LEU A 326 3.68 -49.75 -6.88
N ALA A 327 3.25 -50.66 -7.76
CA ALA A 327 3.51 -50.58 -9.19
C ALA A 327 2.89 -49.32 -9.85
N ARG A 328 1.80 -48.78 -9.30
CA ARG A 328 1.13 -47.58 -9.82
C ARG A 328 1.78 -46.29 -9.33
N LEU A 329 2.35 -46.28 -8.13
CA LEU A 329 2.96 -45.10 -7.50
C LEU A 329 4.46 -44.97 -7.80
N GLU A 330 5.11 -46.04 -8.25
CA GLU A 330 6.53 -46.02 -8.64
C GLU A 330 6.71 -45.41 -10.04
N ILE A 331 7.56 -44.39 -10.15
CA ILE A 331 7.78 -43.65 -11.42
C ILE A 331 8.63 -44.43 -12.42
N SER A 332 9.41 -45.40 -11.97
CA SER A 332 10.28 -46.23 -12.80
C SER A 332 10.61 -47.52 -12.04
N SER A 333 10.52 -48.68 -12.69
CA SER A 333 10.79 -49.96 -12.06
C SER A 333 12.17 -49.98 -11.37
N GLY A 334 12.19 -49.92 -10.03
CA GLY A 334 13.41 -50.00 -9.23
C GLY A 334 13.93 -48.67 -8.66
N ALA A 335 13.22 -47.56 -8.81
CA ALA A 335 13.61 -46.27 -8.21
C ALA A 335 13.32 -46.19 -6.71
N GLY A 336 12.38 -46.99 -6.18
CA GLY A 336 12.13 -47.08 -4.74
C GLY A 336 11.59 -45.80 -4.08
N ILE A 337 11.04 -44.87 -4.86
CA ILE A 337 10.50 -43.59 -4.39
C ILE A 337 9.09 -43.31 -4.92
N VAL A 338 8.32 -42.53 -4.17
CA VAL A 338 6.94 -42.11 -4.46
C VAL A 338 6.90 -40.58 -4.51
N LEU A 339 6.48 -39.99 -5.64
CA LEU A 339 6.30 -38.54 -5.76
C LEU A 339 4.97 -38.08 -5.17
N TRP A 340 4.96 -36.88 -4.60
CA TRP A 340 3.75 -36.25 -4.05
C TRP A 340 2.59 -36.20 -5.05
N ASP A 341 2.85 -35.84 -6.31
CA ASP A 341 1.78 -35.65 -7.31
C ASP A 341 1.06 -36.95 -7.64
N GLU A 342 1.78 -38.07 -7.76
CA GLU A 342 1.17 -39.38 -8.03
C GLU A 342 0.53 -39.97 -6.76
N TYR A 343 1.17 -39.76 -5.61
CA TYR A 343 0.63 -40.14 -4.31
C TYR A 343 -0.72 -39.46 -4.04
N TRP A 344 -0.79 -38.14 -4.17
CA TRP A 344 -2.01 -37.39 -3.95
C TRP A 344 -3.13 -37.85 -4.88
N LYS A 345 -2.88 -37.98 -6.19
CA LYS A 345 -3.90 -38.40 -7.18
C LYS A 345 -4.53 -39.76 -6.84
N VAL A 346 -3.72 -40.76 -6.52
CA VAL A 346 -4.21 -42.13 -6.28
C VAL A 346 -4.85 -42.23 -4.90
N ILE A 347 -4.19 -41.68 -3.87
CA ILE A 347 -4.63 -41.80 -2.49
C ILE A 347 -5.86 -40.93 -2.19
N SER A 348 -6.01 -39.78 -2.85
CA SER A 348 -7.23 -38.96 -2.71
C SER A 348 -8.47 -39.70 -3.21
N VAL A 349 -8.36 -40.44 -4.32
CA VAL A 349 -9.47 -41.25 -4.87
C VAL A 349 -9.78 -42.42 -3.93
N LEU A 350 -8.74 -43.13 -3.47
CA LEU A 350 -8.91 -44.24 -2.54
C LEU A 350 -9.61 -43.80 -1.24
N LEU A 351 -9.17 -42.71 -0.63
CA LEU A 351 -9.74 -42.21 0.63
C LEU A 351 -11.15 -41.61 0.47
N HIS A 352 -11.45 -41.03 -0.69
CA HIS A 352 -12.75 -40.41 -0.95
C HIS A 352 -13.83 -41.43 -1.37
N THR A 353 -13.45 -42.46 -2.14
CA THR A 353 -14.40 -43.41 -2.74
C THR A 353 -14.40 -44.78 -2.06
N ASN A 354 -13.35 -45.10 -1.31
CA ASN A 354 -13.08 -46.43 -0.77
C ASN A 354 -13.03 -47.54 -1.86
N ASP A 355 -12.84 -47.15 -3.13
CA ASP A 355 -12.77 -48.04 -4.28
C ASP A 355 -11.32 -48.15 -4.79
N PHE A 356 -10.73 -49.31 -4.56
CA PHE A 356 -9.33 -49.57 -4.87
C PHE A 356 -9.07 -49.71 -6.38
N GLU A 357 -10.00 -50.27 -7.15
CA GLU A 357 -9.84 -50.39 -8.61
C GLU A 357 -9.97 -49.03 -9.30
N LEU A 358 -10.86 -48.17 -8.77
CA LEU A 358 -11.02 -46.82 -9.27
C LEU A 358 -9.79 -45.95 -8.99
N ALA A 359 -9.18 -46.11 -7.81
CA ALA A 359 -7.92 -45.45 -7.46
C ALA A 359 -6.75 -45.86 -8.36
N LEU A 360 -6.67 -47.15 -8.75
CA LEU A 360 -5.62 -47.67 -9.62
C LEU A 360 -5.82 -47.36 -11.11
N SER A 361 -7.07 -47.33 -11.58
CA SER A 361 -7.41 -47.13 -12.99
C SER A 361 -7.33 -45.67 -13.45
N GLY A 362 -7.27 -44.71 -12.52
CA GLY A 362 -7.16 -43.28 -12.83
C GLY A 362 -8.41 -42.66 -13.47
N GLY A 363 -9.54 -43.38 -13.50
CA GLY A 363 -10.78 -43.01 -14.19
C GLY A 363 -11.78 -42.19 -13.37
N PHE A 364 -11.36 -41.56 -12.26
CA PHE A 364 -12.28 -40.81 -11.40
C PHE A 364 -12.56 -39.41 -11.96
N ASP A 365 -13.83 -39.16 -12.35
CA ASP A 365 -14.31 -37.88 -12.85
C ASP A 365 -15.21 -37.19 -11.80
N ALA A 366 -14.66 -36.18 -11.11
CA ALA A 366 -15.27 -35.52 -9.95
C ALA A 366 -16.60 -34.79 -10.25
N ASN A 367 -16.95 -34.59 -11.53
CA ASN A 367 -18.14 -33.87 -11.96
C ASN A 367 -19.46 -34.65 -11.88
N THR A 368 -19.40 -35.98 -11.71
CA THR A 368 -20.61 -36.82 -11.83
C THR A 368 -21.46 -36.87 -10.55
N THR A 369 -20.88 -36.59 -9.37
CA THR A 369 -21.55 -36.73 -8.06
C THR A 369 -22.07 -35.40 -7.48
N ILE A 370 -21.73 -34.25 -8.08
CA ILE A 370 -22.04 -32.90 -7.55
C ILE A 370 -23.46 -32.42 -7.91
N LYS A 371 -24.24 -33.19 -8.67
CA LYS A 371 -25.57 -32.75 -9.14
C LYS A 371 -26.69 -32.65 -8.09
N THR A 372 -26.41 -32.86 -6.79
CA THR A 372 -27.46 -32.85 -5.75
C THR A 372 -27.31 -31.84 -4.61
N GLN A 373 -26.38 -30.87 -4.67
CA GLN A 373 -26.39 -29.74 -3.71
C GLN A 373 -26.18 -28.39 -4.38
N ARG A 374 -26.95 -27.40 -3.90
CA ARG A 374 -27.12 -26.05 -4.48
C ARG A 374 -25.80 -25.30 -4.67
N THR A 375 -25.75 -24.57 -5.77
CA THR A 375 -24.68 -23.69 -6.26
C THR A 375 -24.16 -22.71 -5.22
N LEU A 376 -22.88 -22.82 -4.88
CA LEU A 376 -22.04 -21.78 -4.29
C LEU A 376 -21.03 -21.30 -5.36
N GLN A 377 -20.73 -20.00 -5.37
CA GLN A 377 -19.78 -19.37 -6.29
C GLN A 377 -18.38 -19.99 -6.13
N ARG A 378 -17.77 -20.37 -7.24
CA ARG A 378 -16.42 -20.95 -7.35
C ARG A 378 -15.35 -19.93 -6.98
N SER A 379 -14.28 -20.40 -6.36
CA SER A 379 -13.09 -19.61 -6.01
C SER A 379 -12.13 -19.48 -7.21
N ASP A 380 -11.49 -18.33 -7.38
CA ASP A 380 -10.51 -18.03 -8.43
C ASP A 380 -9.31 -19.01 -8.44
N SER A 381 -9.04 -19.64 -7.30
CA SER A 381 -8.02 -20.69 -7.14
C SER A 381 -8.33 -21.97 -7.91
N ASP A 382 -9.62 -22.32 -8.01
CA ASP A 382 -10.08 -23.51 -8.73
C ASP A 382 -10.06 -23.27 -10.24
N LEU A 383 -10.36 -22.04 -10.66
CA LEU A 383 -10.25 -21.60 -12.05
C LEU A 383 -8.79 -21.63 -12.53
N ALA A 384 -7.84 -21.22 -11.68
CA ALA A 384 -6.41 -21.27 -11.99
C ALA A 384 -5.88 -22.71 -12.11
N ARG A 385 -6.34 -23.63 -11.26
CA ARG A 385 -5.99 -25.06 -11.35
C ARG A 385 -6.58 -25.75 -12.58
N GLU A 386 -7.80 -25.39 -12.97
CA GLU A 386 -8.45 -25.91 -14.17
C GLU A 386 -7.79 -25.36 -15.44
N LEU A 387 -7.43 -24.07 -15.46
CA LEU A 387 -6.65 -23.46 -16.56
C LEU A 387 -5.26 -24.08 -16.71
N GLN A 388 -4.59 -24.39 -15.59
CA GLN A 388 -3.30 -25.11 -15.62
C GLN A 388 -3.48 -26.55 -16.12
N ALA A 389 -4.51 -27.26 -15.67
CA ALA A 389 -4.81 -28.61 -16.14
C ALA A 389 -5.23 -28.66 -17.62
N GLN A 390 -5.89 -27.63 -18.13
CA GLN A 390 -6.22 -27.46 -19.56
C GLN A 390 -4.97 -27.16 -20.39
N PHE A 391 -4.05 -26.33 -19.87
CA PHE A 391 -2.72 -26.10 -20.47
C PHE A 391 -1.89 -27.40 -20.54
N ASP A 392 -1.87 -28.19 -19.48
CA ASP A 392 -1.13 -29.46 -19.39
C ASP A 392 -1.76 -30.62 -20.18
N ALA A 393 -3.03 -30.49 -20.58
CA ALA A 393 -3.74 -31.43 -21.45
C ALA A 393 -3.49 -31.13 -22.94
N GLU A 394 -3.38 -29.84 -23.31
CA GLU A 394 -3.05 -29.43 -24.69
C GLU A 394 -1.60 -29.79 -25.09
N GLU A 395 -0.66 -29.91 -24.15
CA GLU A 395 0.71 -30.38 -24.43
C GLU A 395 0.81 -31.88 -24.78
N ARG A 396 -0.18 -32.71 -24.40
CA ARG A 396 -0.16 -34.17 -24.62
C ARG A 396 -0.74 -34.64 -25.96
N GLY A 397 -1.21 -33.72 -26.81
CA GLY A 397 -1.83 -34.03 -28.11
C GLY A 397 -0.88 -34.34 -29.28
N GLY A 398 0.44 -34.41 -29.06
CA GLY A 398 1.42 -34.71 -30.11
C GLY A 398 2.16 -36.02 -29.87
N SER A 399 1.78 -37.08 -30.57
CA SER A 399 2.46 -38.39 -30.50
C SER A 399 3.89 -38.32 -31.05
N VAL A 400 4.89 -38.24 -30.18
CA VAL A 400 6.26 -38.70 -30.45
C VAL A 400 6.79 -39.34 -29.16
N THR A 401 7.19 -40.61 -29.23
CA THR A 401 7.86 -41.35 -28.15
C THR A 401 9.21 -40.70 -27.81
N PRO A 402 9.49 -40.30 -26.55
CA PRO A 402 10.82 -39.86 -26.16
C PRO A 402 11.65 -41.06 -25.68
N ALA A 403 12.74 -41.34 -26.39
CA ALA A 403 13.90 -41.97 -25.81
C ALA A 403 14.50 -41.03 -24.75
N GLU A 404 15.03 -41.62 -23.67
CA GLU A 404 15.83 -41.04 -22.60
C GLU A 404 16.37 -39.62 -22.88
N ALA A 405 15.73 -38.61 -22.29
CA ALA A 405 16.23 -37.25 -22.30
C ALA A 405 16.78 -36.92 -20.90
N GLU A 406 18.11 -37.00 -20.76
CA GLU A 406 18.80 -36.15 -19.78
C GLU A 406 18.30 -34.71 -19.95
N VAL A 407 17.75 -34.13 -18.87
CA VAL A 407 17.32 -32.73 -18.85
C VAL A 407 18.57 -31.87 -18.96
N ALA A 408 18.94 -31.50 -20.18
CA ALA A 408 19.94 -30.49 -20.46
C ALA A 408 19.51 -29.19 -19.76
N THR A 409 20.37 -28.63 -18.91
CA THR A 409 20.08 -27.33 -18.29
C THR A 409 19.99 -26.25 -19.37
N PHE A 410 19.34 -25.12 -19.08
CA PHE A 410 19.31 -23.98 -20.01
C PHE A 410 20.74 -23.56 -20.44
N TYR A 411 21.73 -23.75 -19.58
CA TYR A 411 23.13 -23.52 -19.91
C TYR A 411 23.70 -24.57 -20.88
N ASP A 412 23.26 -25.82 -20.83
CA ASP A 412 23.70 -26.89 -21.74
C ASP A 412 23.13 -26.72 -23.17
N VAL A 413 21.95 -26.12 -23.29
CA VAL A 413 21.31 -25.83 -24.58
C VAL A 413 21.82 -24.53 -25.20
N PHE A 414 22.02 -23.48 -24.39
CA PHE A 414 22.32 -22.12 -24.86
C PHE A 414 23.75 -21.62 -24.57
N GLY A 415 24.55 -22.37 -23.82
CA GLY A 415 25.90 -21.98 -23.41
C GLY A 415 25.92 -20.65 -22.65
N PHE A 416 27.04 -19.93 -22.76
CA PHE A 416 27.21 -18.59 -22.16
C PHE A 416 26.13 -17.57 -22.59
N LEU A 417 25.52 -17.73 -23.78
CA LEU A 417 24.46 -16.84 -24.29
C LEU A 417 23.09 -17.09 -23.64
N GLY A 418 22.92 -18.19 -22.89
CA GLY A 418 21.68 -18.49 -22.20
C GLY A 418 21.38 -17.53 -21.04
N VAL A 419 22.40 -17.17 -20.27
CA VAL A 419 22.27 -16.24 -19.14
C VAL A 419 21.72 -14.87 -19.57
N PRO A 420 22.27 -14.18 -20.59
CA PRO A 420 21.70 -12.92 -21.06
C PRO A 420 20.29 -13.08 -21.65
N MET A 421 19.93 -14.22 -22.24
CA MET A 421 18.56 -14.46 -22.72
C MET A 421 17.55 -14.61 -21.58
N ILE A 422 17.88 -15.34 -20.51
CA ILE A 422 17.03 -15.44 -19.32
C ILE A 422 16.87 -14.05 -18.69
N ILE A 423 17.97 -13.29 -18.56
CA ILE A 423 17.92 -11.93 -18.02
C ILE A 423 16.98 -11.05 -18.85
N VAL A 424 17.10 -11.05 -20.18
CA VAL A 424 16.20 -10.28 -21.06
C VAL A 424 14.74 -10.73 -20.91
N PHE A 425 14.49 -12.03 -20.80
CA PHE A 425 13.14 -12.56 -20.61
C PHE A 425 12.54 -12.13 -19.26
N VAL A 426 13.29 -12.27 -18.17
CA VAL A 426 12.87 -11.87 -16.82
C VAL A 426 12.64 -10.35 -16.76
N LEU A 427 13.53 -9.55 -17.34
CA LEU A 427 13.36 -8.09 -17.43
C LEU A 427 12.11 -7.72 -18.25
N SER A 428 11.83 -8.41 -19.36
CA SER A 428 10.63 -8.18 -20.17
C SER A 428 9.35 -8.58 -19.43
N ALA A 429 9.36 -9.68 -18.68
CA ALA A 429 8.24 -10.12 -17.88
C ALA A 429 7.95 -9.16 -16.71
N LEU A 430 9.01 -8.73 -16.00
CA LEU A 430 8.92 -7.71 -14.95
C LEU A 430 8.38 -6.39 -15.49
N TRP A 431 8.88 -5.94 -16.66
CA TRP A 431 8.38 -4.72 -17.32
C TRP A 431 6.89 -4.81 -17.67
N THR A 432 6.43 -5.98 -18.14
CA THR A 432 5.02 -6.20 -18.46
C THR A 432 4.15 -6.13 -17.21
N PHE A 433 4.61 -6.68 -16.08
CA PHE A 433 3.93 -6.57 -14.78
C PHE A 433 3.87 -5.13 -14.26
N ILE A 434 4.97 -4.38 -14.40
CA ILE A 434 5.03 -2.95 -14.06
C ILE A 434 3.99 -2.16 -14.87
N LEU A 435 3.96 -2.39 -16.18
CA LEU A 435 3.00 -1.73 -17.06
C LEU A 435 1.56 -2.04 -16.68
N ALA A 436 1.24 -3.28 -16.32
CA ALA A 436 -0.10 -3.68 -15.84
C ALA A 436 -0.45 -2.97 -14.52
N TYR A 437 0.50 -2.90 -13.58
CA TYR A 437 0.29 -2.19 -12.31
C TYR A 437 0.07 -0.69 -12.49
N ILE A 438 0.80 -0.04 -13.41
CA ILE A 438 0.63 1.37 -13.78
C ILE A 438 -0.80 1.66 -14.28
N GLN A 439 -1.46 0.71 -14.97
CA GLN A 439 -2.83 0.91 -15.44
C GLN A 439 -3.84 0.97 -14.31
N VAL A 440 -3.66 0.12 -13.30
CA VAL A 440 -4.65 -0.06 -12.23
C VAL A 440 -4.40 0.91 -11.07
N HIS A 441 -3.13 1.24 -10.81
CA HIS A 441 -2.71 2.00 -9.63
C HIS A 441 -1.75 3.13 -10.00
N ALA A 442 -2.14 3.93 -10.98
CA ALA A 442 -1.41 5.07 -11.50
C ALA A 442 -0.88 6.01 -10.41
N THR A 443 -1.78 6.59 -9.61
CA THR A 443 -1.46 7.54 -8.54
C THR A 443 -0.55 6.92 -7.48
N LYS A 444 -0.83 5.68 -7.06
CA LYS A 444 0.00 4.97 -6.06
C LYS A 444 1.40 4.68 -6.61
N MET A 445 1.51 4.28 -7.86
CA MET A 445 2.79 4.02 -8.51
C MET A 445 3.58 5.33 -8.68
N ALA A 446 2.96 6.40 -9.17
CA ALA A 446 3.58 7.71 -9.30
C ALA A 446 4.07 8.23 -7.94
N ASN A 447 3.24 8.17 -6.91
CA ASN A 447 3.61 8.56 -5.55
C ASN A 447 4.72 7.70 -4.96
N SER A 448 4.74 6.40 -5.24
CA SER A 448 5.77 5.48 -4.76
C SER A 448 7.11 5.70 -5.46
N VAL A 449 7.09 5.85 -6.80
CA VAL A 449 8.27 6.14 -7.63
C VAL A 449 8.88 7.49 -7.23
N MET A 450 8.02 8.49 -7.00
CA MET A 450 8.45 9.87 -6.74
C MET A 450 8.51 10.22 -5.25
N ASN A 451 8.17 9.29 -4.36
CA ASN A 451 8.08 9.51 -2.91
C ASN A 451 7.28 10.76 -2.54
N THR A 452 6.03 10.83 -3.00
CA THR A 452 5.07 11.94 -2.77
C THR A 452 3.77 11.49 -2.12
N THR A 453 3.73 10.27 -1.54
CA THR A 453 2.52 9.66 -0.96
C THR A 453 1.87 10.51 0.14
N ASN A 454 2.67 11.28 0.89
CA ASN A 454 2.19 12.09 2.01
C ASN A 454 1.84 13.54 1.61
N PHE A 455 1.92 13.86 0.32
CA PHE A 455 1.63 15.21 -0.20
C PHE A 455 0.29 15.23 -0.92
N ASP A 456 -0.42 16.34 -0.76
CA ASP A 456 -1.74 16.61 -1.32
C ASP A 456 -2.72 15.46 -1.07
N ASN A 457 -2.70 14.90 0.16
CA ASN A 457 -3.49 13.75 0.57
C ASN A 457 -3.36 12.51 -0.34
N GLY A 458 -2.17 12.32 -0.92
CA GLY A 458 -1.87 11.21 -1.82
C GLY A 458 -2.30 11.46 -3.26
N GLU A 459 -2.67 12.68 -3.64
CA GLU A 459 -3.10 13.04 -4.99
C GLU A 459 -2.18 14.09 -5.64
N PHE A 460 -0.91 14.16 -5.20
CA PHE A 460 0.11 15.06 -5.72
C PHE A 460 0.18 15.10 -7.26
N TRP A 461 0.02 13.94 -7.93
CA TRP A 461 0.13 13.83 -9.40
C TRP A 461 -1.19 14.02 -10.15
N LEU A 462 -2.34 13.91 -9.48
CA LEU A 462 -3.68 14.02 -10.08
C LEU A 462 -3.87 13.12 -11.31
N LEU A 463 -3.48 11.85 -11.20
CA LEU A 463 -3.61 10.91 -12.32
C LEU A 463 -5.03 10.33 -12.39
N PRO A 464 -5.57 10.03 -13.59
CA PRO A 464 -6.88 9.41 -13.75
C PRO A 464 -6.97 8.10 -12.97
N HIS A 465 -8.07 7.90 -12.26
CA HIS A 465 -8.36 6.63 -11.59
C HIS A 465 -9.20 5.76 -12.52
N PRO A 466 -8.86 4.48 -12.74
CA PRO A 466 -9.68 3.59 -13.56
C PRO A 466 -11.07 3.42 -12.92
N GLU A 467 -12.12 3.38 -13.74
CA GLU A 467 -13.46 3.02 -13.26
C GLU A 467 -13.43 1.63 -12.61
N ASP A 468 -14.19 1.45 -11.52
CA ASP A 468 -14.11 0.39 -10.49
C ASP A 468 -14.32 -1.08 -10.95
N THR A 469 -13.92 -1.47 -12.17
CA THR A 469 -14.24 -2.77 -12.77
C THR A 469 -13.06 -3.74 -12.92
N LEU A 470 -11.82 -3.36 -12.56
CA LEU A 470 -10.65 -4.23 -12.65
C LEU A 470 -9.80 -4.21 -11.37
N VAL A 471 -10.06 -5.18 -10.48
CA VAL A 471 -9.25 -5.43 -9.28
C VAL A 471 -8.06 -6.32 -9.67
N VAL A 472 -6.85 -5.76 -9.67
CA VAL A 472 -5.59 -6.50 -9.75
C VAL A 472 -4.91 -6.43 -8.37
N PRO A 473 -4.31 -7.52 -7.86
CA PRO A 473 -3.78 -7.58 -6.50
C PRO A 473 -2.80 -6.45 -6.13
N HIS A 474 -3.01 -5.91 -4.94
CA HIS A 474 -2.28 -4.80 -4.34
C HIS A 474 -0.89 -5.22 -3.81
N LYS A 475 0.16 -5.11 -4.64
CA LYS A 475 1.49 -4.54 -4.30
C LYS A 475 2.57 -4.94 -5.31
N PHE A 476 3.09 -3.95 -6.05
CA PHE A 476 4.38 -4.01 -6.73
C PHE A 476 5.34 -3.08 -5.98
N ASN A 477 6.47 -3.59 -5.49
CA ASN A 477 7.54 -2.77 -4.92
C ASN A 477 8.63 -2.58 -5.97
N VAL A 478 8.92 -1.32 -6.32
CA VAL A 478 10.05 -0.99 -7.19
C VAL A 478 11.35 -1.25 -6.42
N PRO A 479 12.26 -2.11 -6.92
CA PRO A 479 13.57 -2.36 -6.32
C PRO A 479 14.33 -1.06 -6.03
N LYS A 480 15.05 -1.02 -4.91
CA LYS A 480 15.78 0.16 -4.42
C LYS A 480 16.77 0.71 -5.46
N ASP A 481 17.37 -0.17 -6.26
CA ASP A 481 18.38 0.19 -7.26
C ASP A 481 17.82 0.94 -8.49
N ILE A 482 16.51 0.80 -8.78
CA ILE A 482 15.82 1.59 -9.83
C ILE A 482 15.46 2.98 -9.30
N ARG A 483 15.26 3.11 -7.99
CA ARG A 483 14.92 4.37 -7.29
C ARG A 483 16.07 5.39 -7.37
N ASP A 484 17.30 4.91 -7.41
CA ASP A 484 18.51 5.74 -7.44
C ASP A 484 18.94 6.18 -8.87
N HIS A 485 18.21 5.78 -9.92
CA HIS A 485 18.52 6.15 -11.32
C HIS A 485 17.56 7.19 -11.93
N TYR A 486 16.49 7.59 -11.22
CA TYR A 486 15.53 8.62 -11.63
C TYR A 486 15.71 9.92 -10.82
N TYR A 487 16.95 10.42 -10.70
CA TYR A 487 17.20 11.72 -10.08
C TYR A 487 17.04 12.84 -11.09
N THR A 488 15.88 13.50 -11.08
CA THR A 488 15.75 14.92 -11.48
C THR A 488 14.51 15.62 -10.92
N PHE A 489 13.68 14.98 -10.07
CA PHE A 489 12.58 15.72 -9.42
C PHE A 489 13.09 16.48 -8.20
N GLU A 490 13.36 17.77 -8.41
CA GLU A 490 13.85 18.72 -7.42
C GLU A 490 12.70 19.16 -6.51
N PHE A 491 12.57 18.46 -5.38
CA PHE A 491 11.66 18.82 -4.30
C PHE A 491 12.35 18.48 -2.98
N ASP A 492 12.72 19.49 -2.19
CA ASP A 492 13.40 19.29 -0.91
C ASP A 492 12.41 18.77 0.15
N ARG A 493 12.27 17.44 0.17
CA ARG A 493 11.35 16.73 1.07
C ARG A 493 11.75 16.87 2.53
N ALA A 494 13.05 16.99 2.79
CA ALA A 494 13.56 17.08 4.15
C ALA A 494 13.28 18.48 4.73
N GLU A 495 13.43 19.52 3.91
CA GLU A 495 12.94 20.87 4.23
C GLU A 495 11.41 20.84 4.42
N PHE A 496 10.66 20.27 3.48
CA PHE A 496 9.20 20.30 3.54
C PHE A 496 8.63 19.55 4.75
N ALA A 497 9.27 18.46 5.18
CA ALA A 497 8.90 17.72 6.39
C ALA A 497 8.98 18.60 7.65
N THR A 498 9.97 19.50 7.74
CA THR A 498 10.05 20.44 8.88
C THR A 498 8.86 21.39 8.93
N LYS A 499 8.32 21.80 7.78
CA LYS A 499 7.12 22.67 7.70
C LYS A 499 5.89 21.93 8.18
N ILE A 500 5.71 20.67 7.77
CA ILE A 500 4.59 19.82 8.23
C ILE A 500 4.65 19.60 9.75
N GLU A 501 5.85 19.34 10.29
CA GLU A 501 6.07 19.06 11.72
C GLU A 501 5.77 20.27 12.63
N THR A 502 6.05 21.48 12.15
CA THR A 502 6.02 22.69 12.99
C THR A 502 4.84 23.62 12.72
N ILE A 503 4.38 23.75 11.47
CA ILE A 503 3.35 24.72 11.05
C ILE A 503 1.91 24.14 11.15
N GLN A 504 1.76 22.86 11.51
CA GLN A 504 0.51 22.08 11.67
C GLN A 504 -0.39 21.99 10.41
N GLY A 505 -1.19 20.92 10.33
CA GLY A 505 -1.73 20.34 9.07
C GLY A 505 -2.79 21.17 8.33
N GLY A 506 -2.81 21.07 6.99
CA GLY A 506 -3.75 21.70 6.07
C GLY A 506 -3.21 22.92 5.30
N SER A 507 -2.10 23.52 5.75
CA SER A 507 -1.59 24.77 5.17
C SER A 507 -0.62 24.60 4.01
N TYR A 508 0.24 23.56 4.07
CA TYR A 508 1.31 23.32 3.11
C TYR A 508 1.21 21.94 2.46
N ASP A 509 0.86 20.91 3.23
CA ASP A 509 0.68 19.54 2.76
C ASP A 509 -0.40 19.40 1.68
N THR A 510 -1.43 20.24 1.68
CA THR A 510 -2.54 20.22 0.71
C THR A 510 -2.29 21.06 -0.54
N ILE A 511 -1.17 21.78 -0.59
CA ILE A 511 -0.74 22.63 -1.72
C ILE A 511 0.72 22.38 -2.10
N ALA A 512 1.27 21.21 -1.74
CA ALA A 512 2.67 20.86 -1.92
C ALA A 512 3.06 20.91 -3.40
N ARG A 513 2.15 20.52 -4.30
CA ARG A 513 2.32 20.61 -5.76
C ARG A 513 2.72 22.01 -6.25
N LEU A 514 2.27 23.09 -5.60
CA LEU A 514 2.63 24.46 -6.01
C LEU A 514 4.14 24.72 -5.88
N PHE A 515 4.79 24.09 -4.90
CA PHE A 515 6.21 24.26 -4.64
C PHE A 515 7.09 23.44 -5.58
N GLY A 516 6.55 22.44 -6.27
CA GLY A 516 7.28 21.66 -7.27
C GLY A 516 7.49 22.43 -8.59
N ASP A 517 8.54 22.03 -9.32
CA ASP A 517 8.81 22.56 -10.66
C ASP A 517 7.74 22.07 -11.66
N PRO A 518 7.05 22.97 -12.38
CA PRO A 518 5.94 22.59 -13.24
C PRO A 518 6.41 21.88 -14.52
N SER A 519 7.64 22.12 -14.97
CA SER A 519 8.26 21.41 -16.09
C SER A 519 8.45 19.94 -15.75
N GLN A 520 8.96 19.67 -14.55
CA GLN A 520 9.25 18.32 -14.09
C GLN A 520 7.97 17.58 -13.78
N ILE A 521 7.00 18.25 -13.14
CA ILE A 521 5.69 17.66 -12.87
C ILE A 521 4.98 17.30 -14.17
N SER A 522 4.89 18.26 -15.11
CA SER A 522 4.23 18.02 -16.40
C SER A 522 4.95 16.99 -17.25
N SER A 523 6.29 17.04 -17.32
CA SER A 523 7.08 16.05 -18.05
C SER A 523 6.89 14.65 -17.48
N PHE A 524 6.84 14.51 -16.15
CA PHE A 524 6.53 13.24 -15.50
C PHE A 524 5.12 12.78 -15.82
N CYS A 525 4.09 13.61 -15.61
CA CYS A 525 2.70 13.26 -15.91
C CYS A 525 2.53 12.85 -17.39
N ASN A 526 3.13 13.59 -18.33
CA ASN A 526 3.10 13.27 -19.75
C ASN A 526 3.79 11.93 -20.06
N ALA A 527 5.00 11.71 -19.54
CA ALA A 527 5.72 10.46 -19.73
C ALA A 527 4.97 9.27 -19.13
N PHE A 528 4.39 9.47 -17.94
CA PHE A 528 3.62 8.47 -17.22
C PHE A 528 2.31 8.13 -17.95
N HIS A 529 1.65 9.13 -18.54
CA HIS A 529 0.46 8.94 -19.38
C HIS A 529 0.75 8.04 -20.59
N TYR A 530 1.92 8.13 -21.24
CA TYR A 530 2.29 7.22 -22.34
C TYR A 530 2.48 5.76 -21.91
N LEU A 531 2.78 5.53 -20.63
CA LEU A 531 2.83 4.19 -20.05
C LEU A 531 1.41 3.62 -19.85
N GLN A 532 0.42 4.48 -19.67
CA GLN A 532 -0.99 4.10 -19.54
C GLN A 532 -1.62 3.73 -20.90
N PHE A 533 -2.67 2.91 -20.87
CA PHE A 533 -3.56 2.61 -22.00
C PHE A 533 -4.72 3.60 -21.96
N SER A 534 -4.46 4.86 -22.29
CA SER A 534 -5.50 5.88 -22.31
C SER A 534 -6.45 5.76 -23.52
N THR A 535 -6.10 4.94 -24.53
CA THR A 535 -6.89 4.74 -25.75
C THR A 535 -6.94 3.27 -26.16
N GLY A 536 -8.09 2.82 -26.70
CA GLY A 536 -8.29 1.43 -27.15
C GLY A 536 -7.29 0.99 -28.23
N ASP A 537 -6.87 1.90 -29.10
CA ASP A 537 -5.87 1.62 -30.14
C ASP A 537 -4.49 1.29 -29.54
N SER A 538 -4.08 2.02 -28.50
CA SER A 538 -2.82 1.76 -27.80
C SER A 538 -2.80 0.37 -27.13
N LEU A 539 -3.94 -0.06 -26.57
CA LEU A 539 -4.14 -1.38 -25.99
C LEU A 539 -4.01 -2.46 -27.07
N PHE A 540 -4.64 -2.25 -28.24
CA PHE A 540 -4.57 -3.18 -29.36
C PHE A 540 -3.14 -3.35 -29.88
N PHE A 541 -2.43 -2.26 -30.20
CA PHE A 541 -1.07 -2.34 -30.74
C PHE A 541 -0.07 -2.95 -29.75
N LYS A 542 -0.12 -2.55 -28.47
CA LYS A 542 0.78 -3.09 -27.43
C LYS A 542 0.47 -4.58 -27.15
N SER A 543 -0.80 -4.98 -27.12
CA SER A 543 -1.19 -6.38 -26.95
C SER A 543 -0.81 -7.24 -28.16
N ALA A 544 -1.02 -6.74 -29.38
CA ALA A 544 -0.64 -7.43 -30.61
C ALA A 544 0.87 -7.63 -30.72
N LEU A 545 1.68 -6.61 -30.36
CA LEU A 545 3.14 -6.71 -30.34
C LEU A 545 3.64 -7.72 -29.29
N ASN A 546 3.02 -7.76 -28.11
CA ASN A 546 3.33 -8.78 -27.09
C ASN A 546 3.00 -10.19 -27.58
N LEU A 547 1.83 -10.39 -28.20
CA LEU A 547 1.44 -11.68 -28.78
C LEU A 547 2.40 -12.11 -29.91
N LEU A 548 2.79 -11.17 -30.76
CA LEU A 548 3.75 -11.41 -31.85
C LEU A 548 5.16 -11.72 -31.33
N SER A 549 5.56 -11.09 -30.21
CA SER A 549 6.81 -11.37 -29.50
C SER A 549 6.79 -12.78 -28.93
N LEU A 550 5.74 -13.18 -28.21
CA LEU A 550 5.57 -14.54 -27.67
C LEU A 550 5.60 -15.59 -28.78
N TYR A 551 4.92 -15.33 -29.90
CA TYR A 551 4.97 -16.20 -31.08
C TYR A 551 6.39 -16.34 -31.66
N LYS A 552 7.13 -15.23 -31.80
CA LYS A 552 8.52 -15.24 -32.29
C LYS A 552 9.45 -15.97 -31.32
N TRP A 553 9.32 -15.75 -30.03
CA TRP A 553 10.10 -16.42 -28.99
C TRP A 553 9.84 -17.93 -28.98
N ARG A 554 8.58 -18.36 -29.01
CA ARG A 554 8.23 -19.78 -29.14
C ARG A 554 8.88 -20.41 -30.37
N LYS A 555 8.84 -19.72 -31.52
CA LYS A 555 9.43 -20.22 -32.76
C LYS A 555 10.95 -20.31 -32.70
N ILE A 556 11.62 -19.31 -32.10
CA ILE A 556 13.07 -19.31 -31.89
C ILE A 556 13.47 -20.45 -30.96
N ILE A 557 12.81 -20.60 -29.81
CA ILE A 557 13.06 -21.66 -28.83
C ILE A 557 12.90 -23.04 -29.49
N MET A 558 11.78 -23.29 -30.18
CA MET A 558 11.53 -24.56 -30.87
C MET A 558 12.58 -24.85 -31.96
N THR A 559 12.99 -23.83 -32.72
CA THR A 559 14.04 -23.99 -33.75
C THR A 559 15.41 -24.30 -33.13
N LEU A 560 15.72 -23.71 -31.98
CA LEU A 560 16.98 -23.92 -31.27
C LEU A 560 17.02 -25.29 -30.58
N ILE A 561 15.92 -25.73 -29.97
CA ILE A 561 15.77 -27.10 -29.43
C ILE A 561 15.98 -28.13 -30.54
N HIS A 562 15.34 -27.92 -31.70
CA HIS A 562 15.50 -28.80 -32.86
C HIS A 562 16.97 -28.88 -33.33
N ASN A 563 17.64 -27.73 -33.46
CA ASN A 563 19.06 -27.68 -33.84
C ASN A 563 19.99 -28.31 -32.79
N HIS A 564 19.65 -28.24 -31.50
CA HIS A 564 20.43 -28.89 -30.43
C HIS A 564 20.31 -30.41 -30.53
N HIS A 565 19.09 -30.93 -30.71
CA HIS A 565 18.85 -32.36 -30.92
C HIS A 565 19.58 -32.89 -32.16
N GLU A 566 19.54 -32.17 -33.29
CA GLU A 566 20.29 -32.58 -34.47
C GLU A 566 21.80 -32.64 -34.21
N ARG A 567 22.38 -31.63 -33.54
CA ARG A 567 23.82 -31.62 -33.22
C ARG A 567 24.21 -32.74 -32.25
N ARG A 568 23.33 -33.12 -31.31
CA ARG A 568 23.55 -34.24 -30.39
C ARG A 568 23.57 -35.56 -31.16
N LEU A 569 22.58 -35.80 -32.01
CA LEU A 569 22.52 -36.97 -32.88
C LEU A 569 23.72 -37.07 -33.82
N GLU A 570 24.23 -35.93 -34.29
CA GLU A 570 25.41 -35.87 -35.15
C GLU A 570 26.72 -36.19 -34.40
N ARG A 571 26.80 -35.85 -33.11
CA ARG A 571 27.90 -36.24 -32.21
C ARG A 571 27.85 -37.72 -31.85
N GLU A 572 26.66 -38.25 -31.56
CA GLU A 572 26.43 -39.68 -31.28
C GLU A 572 26.74 -40.54 -32.53
N ARG A 573 26.33 -40.09 -33.73
CA ARG A 573 26.73 -40.72 -35.00
C ARG A 573 28.24 -40.72 -35.22
N LYS A 574 28.95 -39.66 -34.82
CA LYS A 574 30.42 -39.60 -34.90
C LYS A 574 31.11 -40.43 -33.82
N ALA A 575 30.47 -40.67 -32.67
CA ALA A 575 30.99 -41.51 -31.59
C ALA A 575 30.78 -43.01 -31.84
N GLN A 576 29.74 -43.41 -32.60
CA GLN A 576 29.46 -44.80 -32.97
C GLN A 576 30.33 -45.34 -34.12
N VAL A 577 31.07 -44.47 -34.83
CA VAL A 577 32.06 -44.90 -35.82
C VAL A 577 33.42 -45.06 -35.12
N GLN A 578 33.66 -46.26 -34.56
CA GLN A 578 35.02 -46.65 -34.16
C GLN A 578 35.88 -46.84 -35.43
N PRO A 579 37.14 -46.35 -35.46
CA PRO A 579 38.06 -46.68 -36.53
C PRO A 579 38.46 -48.15 -36.43
N LEU A 580 38.43 -48.85 -37.57
CA LEU A 580 38.89 -50.23 -37.71
C LEU A 580 40.32 -50.40 -37.17
N SER A 581 40.54 -51.51 -36.48
CA SER A 581 41.83 -51.97 -35.99
C SER A 581 42.76 -52.31 -37.16
N ASP A 582 43.84 -51.55 -37.34
CA ASP A 582 44.97 -51.96 -38.17
C ASP A 582 46.19 -52.18 -37.27
N GLU A 583 46.39 -53.44 -36.87
CA GLU A 583 47.70 -53.94 -36.47
C GLU A 583 48.52 -54.22 -37.74
N ASN A 584 49.38 -53.27 -38.14
CA ASN A 584 50.69 -53.54 -38.74
C ASN A 584 51.56 -52.27 -38.80
N LYS A 585 52.77 -52.37 -38.22
CA LYS A 585 53.94 -51.44 -38.15
C LYS A 585 54.25 -50.61 -39.44
N PRO A 586 55.18 -49.60 -39.43
CA PRO A 586 56.05 -49.06 -38.36
C PRO A 586 56.19 -47.50 -38.32
N ARG A 587 56.96 -47.01 -37.33
CA ARG A 587 57.45 -45.64 -37.10
C ARG A 587 57.90 -44.86 -38.36
N GLY A 588 57.50 -43.60 -38.49
CA GLY A 588 58.11 -42.66 -39.44
C GLY A 588 57.54 -41.22 -39.47
N ARG A 589 58.18 -40.31 -38.72
CA ARG A 589 58.53 -38.91 -39.03
C ARG A 589 57.57 -38.02 -39.89
N ALA A 590 57.08 -36.96 -39.26
CA ALA A 590 56.83 -35.59 -39.74
C ALA A 590 56.62 -35.34 -41.26
N GLN A 591 55.38 -34.96 -41.63
CA GLN A 591 54.95 -34.09 -42.75
C GLN A 591 53.40 -34.12 -42.76
N SER A 592 52.59 -33.10 -43.01
CA SER A 592 52.74 -31.69 -43.40
C SER A 592 51.37 -31.04 -43.14
N PHE A 593 51.35 -29.92 -42.41
CA PHE A 593 50.16 -29.12 -42.07
C PHE A 593 49.43 -28.55 -43.31
N LYS A 594 50.00 -28.71 -44.52
CA LYS A 594 49.43 -28.22 -45.79
C LYS A 594 48.33 -29.12 -46.38
N ALA A 595 48.30 -30.43 -46.08
CA ALA A 595 47.28 -31.33 -46.60
C ALA A 595 45.92 -31.18 -45.88
N ALA A 596 45.95 -30.86 -44.58
CA ALA A 596 44.74 -30.63 -43.78
C ALA A 596 44.04 -29.29 -44.07
N ILE A 597 44.78 -28.32 -44.63
CA ILE A 597 44.21 -27.02 -45.03
C ILE A 597 43.53 -27.12 -46.40
N ALA A 598 44.06 -27.94 -47.33
CA ALA A 598 43.47 -28.12 -48.66
C ALA A 598 42.06 -28.75 -48.60
N MET A 599 41.84 -29.77 -47.75
CA MET A 599 40.51 -30.37 -47.57
C MET A 599 39.50 -29.45 -46.88
N LYS A 600 39.95 -28.43 -46.13
CA LYS A 600 39.07 -27.49 -45.45
C LYS A 600 38.58 -26.36 -46.37
N ILE A 601 39.25 -26.15 -47.50
CA ILE A 601 38.90 -25.11 -48.49
C ILE A 601 37.91 -25.67 -49.54
N GLU A 602 37.98 -26.95 -49.91
CA GLU A 602 37.01 -27.55 -50.85
C GLU A 602 35.62 -27.81 -50.25
N ALA A 603 35.50 -27.91 -48.93
CA ALA A 603 34.21 -28.02 -48.23
C ALA A 603 33.44 -26.68 -48.12
N SER A 604 34.06 -25.55 -48.49
CA SER A 604 33.46 -24.20 -48.40
C SER A 604 32.65 -23.79 -49.64
N THR A 605 32.54 -24.64 -50.67
CA THR A 605 31.87 -24.31 -51.94
C THR A 605 30.46 -24.91 -52.10
N GLN A 606 29.78 -25.28 -51.02
CA GLN A 606 28.33 -25.49 -51.10
C GLN A 606 27.62 -24.14 -51.13
N LYS A 607 27.21 -23.72 -52.33
CA LYS A 607 26.34 -22.57 -52.58
C LYS A 607 25.19 -22.56 -51.56
N PRO A 608 24.94 -21.46 -50.83
CA PRO A 608 23.80 -21.39 -49.93
C PRO A 608 22.54 -21.55 -50.78
N LYS A 609 21.77 -22.61 -50.54
CA LYS A 609 20.45 -22.78 -51.14
C LYS A 609 19.58 -21.64 -50.62
N LEU A 610 19.47 -20.58 -51.42
CA LEU A 610 18.61 -19.44 -51.15
C LEU A 610 17.16 -19.93 -51.16
N GLY A 611 16.62 -20.24 -49.97
CA GLY A 611 15.25 -20.72 -49.83
C GLY A 611 14.27 -19.70 -50.38
N LYS A 612 13.15 -20.18 -50.96
CA LYS A 612 12.06 -19.38 -51.58
C LYS A 612 11.50 -18.23 -50.71
N HIS A 613 11.86 -18.16 -49.43
CA HIS A 613 11.46 -17.12 -48.47
C HIS A 613 12.55 -16.08 -48.13
N PHE A 614 13.69 -16.06 -48.82
CA PHE A 614 14.77 -15.08 -48.56
C PHE A 614 14.42 -13.67 -49.06
N ILE A 615 13.89 -13.56 -50.29
CA ILE A 615 13.51 -12.29 -50.92
C ILE A 615 12.37 -11.58 -50.14
N PRO A 616 11.28 -12.26 -49.72
CA PRO A 616 10.23 -11.65 -48.90
C PRO A 616 10.72 -11.14 -47.54
N LYS A 617 11.65 -11.84 -46.90
CA LYS A 617 12.22 -11.45 -45.59
C LYS A 617 13.10 -10.21 -45.68
N ILE A 618 13.90 -10.09 -46.75
CA ILE A 618 14.69 -8.89 -47.02
C ILE A 618 13.81 -7.69 -47.33
N LEU A 619 12.76 -7.88 -48.16
CA LEU A 619 11.82 -6.82 -48.47
C LEU A 619 11.11 -6.31 -47.21
N LEU A 620 10.66 -7.22 -46.33
CA LEU A 620 10.04 -6.86 -45.06
C LEU A 620 11.03 -6.12 -44.13
N SER A 621 12.27 -6.60 -44.04
CA SER A 621 13.32 -5.93 -43.26
C SER A 621 13.64 -4.52 -43.78
N LEU A 622 13.62 -4.34 -45.10
CA LEU A 622 13.83 -3.04 -45.74
C LEU A 622 12.69 -2.07 -45.42
N ILE A 623 11.44 -2.54 -45.45
CA ILE A 623 10.27 -1.73 -45.06
C ILE A 623 10.39 -1.25 -43.61
N PHE A 624 10.73 -2.14 -42.67
CA PHE A 624 10.93 -1.76 -41.26
C PHE A 624 12.11 -0.78 -41.08
N PHE A 625 13.21 -0.96 -41.84
CA PHE A 625 14.34 -0.04 -41.79
C PHE A 625 13.98 1.35 -42.34
N VAL A 626 13.25 1.42 -43.46
CA VAL A 626 12.79 2.68 -44.04
C VAL A 626 11.79 3.36 -43.12
N ALA A 627 10.82 2.62 -42.55
CA ALA A 627 9.86 3.16 -41.60
C ALA A 627 10.55 3.67 -40.33
N GLY A 628 11.50 2.90 -39.77
CA GLY A 628 12.29 3.32 -38.61
C GLY A 628 13.14 4.56 -38.90
N SER A 629 13.74 4.63 -40.08
CA SER A 629 14.49 5.81 -40.53
C SER A 629 13.59 7.03 -40.70
N ALA A 630 12.40 6.86 -41.28
CA ALA A 630 11.42 7.93 -41.45
C ALA A 630 10.90 8.46 -40.10
N ILE A 631 10.59 7.57 -39.15
CA ILE A 631 10.19 7.95 -37.78
C ILE A 631 11.33 8.69 -37.10
N PHE A 632 12.56 8.19 -37.20
CA PHE A 632 13.73 8.84 -36.59
C PHE A 632 13.97 10.25 -37.14
N VAL A 633 13.89 10.41 -38.47
CA VAL A 633 13.96 11.71 -39.14
C VAL A 633 12.80 12.61 -38.70
N TYR A 634 11.58 12.07 -38.61
CA TYR A 634 10.41 12.79 -38.13
C TYR A 634 10.59 13.29 -36.70
N SER A 635 11.02 12.44 -35.77
CA SER A 635 11.27 12.81 -34.38
C SER A 635 12.34 13.90 -34.28
N ILE A 636 13.45 13.79 -35.02
CA ILE A 636 14.48 14.85 -35.04
C ILE A 636 13.91 16.15 -35.62
N GLY A 637 13.13 16.07 -36.70
CA GLY A 637 12.47 17.20 -37.33
C GLY A 637 11.52 17.91 -36.37
N SER A 638 10.65 17.17 -35.69
CA SER A 638 9.71 17.65 -34.68
C SER A 638 10.42 18.33 -33.51
N VAL A 639 11.47 17.71 -32.95
CA VAL A 639 12.23 18.30 -31.84
C VAL A 639 12.92 19.59 -32.28
N ARG A 640 13.61 19.58 -33.42
CA ARG A 640 14.34 20.77 -33.90
C ARG A 640 13.40 21.92 -34.27
N SER A 641 12.29 21.64 -34.95
CA SER A 641 11.32 22.67 -35.37
C SER A 641 10.58 23.27 -34.19
N SER A 642 9.98 22.46 -33.31
CA SER A 642 9.31 22.95 -32.10
C SER A 642 10.27 23.74 -31.20
N HIS A 643 11.49 23.25 -30.99
CA HIS A 643 12.49 23.97 -30.19
C HIS A 643 12.90 25.30 -30.82
N ALA A 644 13.06 25.37 -32.15
CA ALA A 644 13.40 26.61 -32.83
C ALA A 644 12.33 27.71 -32.70
N VAL A 645 11.05 27.32 -32.70
CA VAL A 645 9.93 28.25 -32.52
C VAL A 645 9.77 28.61 -31.03
N CYS A 646 9.70 27.60 -30.15
CA CYS A 646 9.38 27.78 -28.73
C CYS A 646 10.52 28.39 -27.90
N LYS A 647 11.79 28.28 -28.32
CA LYS A 647 12.92 28.89 -27.60
C LYS A 647 12.79 30.41 -27.42
N LYS A 648 11.99 31.08 -28.25
CA LYS A 648 11.73 32.54 -28.13
C LYS A 648 10.80 32.88 -26.94
N PHE A 649 10.08 31.90 -26.42
CA PHE A 649 9.06 32.06 -25.39
C PHE A 649 9.55 31.44 -24.08
N ASP A 650 10.16 32.26 -23.24
CA ASP A 650 10.73 31.81 -21.96
C ASP A 650 9.68 31.29 -20.97
N LYS A 651 8.40 31.69 -21.14
CA LYS A 651 7.27 31.20 -20.32
C LYS A 651 6.65 29.90 -20.83
N CYS A 652 7.09 29.41 -22.00
CA CYS A 652 6.74 28.08 -22.44
C CYS A 652 7.69 27.06 -21.86
N VAL A 653 7.25 26.39 -20.80
CA VAL A 653 8.10 25.49 -20.01
C VAL A 653 8.12 24.07 -20.62
N VAL A 654 7.05 23.67 -21.29
CA VAL A 654 6.97 22.41 -22.04
C VAL A 654 6.33 22.66 -23.39
N ALA A 655 7.02 22.27 -24.46
CA ALA A 655 6.52 22.38 -25.83
C ALA A 655 6.03 21.04 -26.38
N SER A 656 5.03 21.08 -27.25
CA SER A 656 4.56 19.94 -28.03
C SER A 656 5.52 19.69 -29.21
N TYR A 657 6.11 18.50 -29.28
CA TYR A 657 7.06 18.14 -30.35
C TYR A 657 6.29 17.69 -31.60
N ARG A 658 6.14 18.60 -32.57
CA ARG A 658 5.46 18.35 -33.85
C ARG A 658 6.32 18.90 -34.98
N TRP A 659 6.29 18.27 -36.15
CA TRP A 659 7.05 18.75 -37.29
C TRP A 659 6.33 19.95 -37.95
N ASN A 660 6.57 21.14 -37.40
CA ASN A 660 5.85 22.37 -37.73
C ASN A 660 6.69 23.29 -38.62
N PHE A 661 6.81 22.95 -39.90
CA PHE A 661 7.52 23.80 -40.85
C PHE A 661 6.66 25.01 -41.25
N GLY A 662 7.14 26.23 -41.00
CA GLY A 662 6.45 27.47 -41.41
C GLY A 662 5.38 27.98 -40.43
N VAL A 663 5.25 27.39 -39.23
CA VAL A 663 4.37 27.89 -38.17
C VAL A 663 5.12 28.91 -37.31
N GLU A 664 4.50 30.06 -37.03
CA GLU A 664 5.11 31.14 -36.24
C GLU A 664 4.84 31.02 -34.73
N HIS A 665 3.74 30.39 -34.35
CA HIS A 665 3.32 30.25 -32.95
C HIS A 665 3.89 28.99 -32.29
N CYS A 666 4.35 29.13 -31.05
CA CYS A 666 4.86 28.00 -30.27
C CYS A 666 3.71 27.07 -29.87
N PRO A 667 3.74 25.76 -30.20
CA PRO A 667 2.76 24.79 -29.73
C PRO A 667 3.04 24.43 -28.26
N CYS A 668 2.81 25.39 -27.36
CA CYS A 668 3.14 25.25 -25.96
C CYS A 668 2.11 24.40 -25.23
N LEU A 669 2.57 23.49 -24.36
CA LEU A 669 1.73 22.66 -23.50
C LEU A 669 1.59 23.24 -22.09
N VAL A 670 2.64 23.90 -21.59
CA VAL A 670 2.69 24.41 -20.21
C VAL A 670 3.14 25.87 -20.22
N PHE A 671 2.21 26.75 -19.86
CA PHE A 671 2.51 28.13 -19.53
C PHE A 671 2.80 28.23 -18.03
N ALA A 672 4.01 28.67 -17.67
CA ALA A 672 4.30 28.98 -16.26
C ALA A 672 5.05 30.30 -16.13
N ASP A 673 4.44 31.26 -15.42
CA ASP A 673 5.07 32.52 -15.03
C ASP A 673 4.90 32.71 -13.52
N ARG A 674 5.99 32.47 -12.80
CA ARG A 674 5.98 32.34 -11.33
C ARG A 674 7.03 33.24 -10.73
N GLN A 675 6.60 34.04 -9.75
CA GLN A 675 7.47 34.69 -8.78
C GLN A 675 7.13 34.16 -7.40
N THR A 676 7.90 33.20 -6.86
CA THR A 676 7.55 32.53 -5.59
C THR A 676 8.03 33.25 -4.33
N ALA A 677 8.88 34.27 -4.50
CA ALA A 677 9.37 35.11 -3.40
C ALA A 677 9.54 36.57 -3.87
N PRO A 678 8.42 37.32 -4.02
CA PRO A 678 8.49 38.75 -4.30
C PRO A 678 9.37 39.46 -3.25
N ARG A 679 10.24 40.36 -3.70
CA ARG A 679 11.24 40.99 -2.82
C ARG A 679 10.67 42.15 -2.04
N THR A 680 9.80 42.93 -2.65
CA THR A 680 9.25 44.16 -2.07
C THR A 680 7.74 44.15 -2.10
N TYR A 681 7.13 44.92 -1.19
CA TYR A 681 5.68 45.07 -1.15
C TYR A 681 5.11 45.64 -2.46
N ALA A 682 5.84 46.56 -3.10
CA ALA A 682 5.46 47.12 -4.40
C ALA A 682 5.43 46.06 -5.50
N GLU A 683 6.46 45.21 -5.59
CA GLU A 683 6.53 44.11 -6.57
C GLU A 683 5.36 43.11 -6.42
N TRP A 684 4.89 42.87 -5.20
CA TRP A 684 3.79 41.96 -4.92
C TRP A 684 2.40 42.57 -5.17
N THR A 685 2.25 43.86 -4.84
CA THR A 685 0.98 44.56 -5.00
C THR A 685 0.73 45.03 -6.43
N ASP A 686 1.80 45.31 -7.18
CA ASP A 686 1.77 45.69 -8.59
C ASP A 686 2.75 44.83 -9.42
N PRO A 687 2.46 43.53 -9.60
CA PRO A 687 3.34 42.62 -10.31
C PRO A 687 3.26 42.84 -11.83
N GLU A 688 4.27 42.34 -12.54
CA GLU A 688 4.30 42.34 -14.01
C GLU A 688 3.05 41.66 -14.60
N ASP A 689 2.43 42.33 -15.57
CA ASP A 689 1.29 41.80 -16.32
C ASP A 689 1.75 40.80 -17.39
N THR A 690 1.27 39.57 -17.29
CA THR A 690 1.64 38.45 -18.18
C THR A 690 0.51 38.09 -19.15
N THR A 691 -0.58 38.87 -19.20
CA THR A 691 -1.77 38.60 -20.04
C THR A 691 -1.40 38.46 -21.52
N SER A 692 -0.54 39.34 -22.03
CA SER A 692 -0.09 39.30 -23.43
C SER A 692 0.75 38.06 -23.75
N LYS A 693 1.64 37.66 -22.83
CA LYS A 693 2.46 36.44 -22.95
C LYS A 693 1.58 35.19 -22.94
N LEU A 694 0.56 35.17 -22.07
CA LEU A 694 -0.42 34.09 -22.02
C LEU A 694 -1.21 34.02 -23.33
N ALA A 695 -1.71 35.15 -23.84
CA ALA A 695 -2.44 35.21 -25.11
C ALA A 695 -1.60 34.67 -26.28
N GLU A 696 -0.33 35.08 -26.36
CA GLU A 696 0.58 34.69 -27.44
C GLU A 696 0.86 33.18 -27.45
N LEU A 697 0.98 32.56 -26.26
CA LEU A 697 1.19 31.11 -26.11
C LEU A 697 -0.10 30.30 -26.19
N ALA A 698 -1.24 30.88 -25.84
CA ALA A 698 -2.56 30.28 -25.97
C ALA A 698 -3.05 30.26 -27.43
N PHE A 699 -2.53 31.14 -28.29
CA PHE A 699 -2.96 31.26 -29.68
C PHE A 699 -2.93 29.93 -30.46
N ALA A 700 -1.95 29.06 -30.17
CA ALA A 700 -1.84 27.75 -30.82
C ALA A 700 -2.93 26.75 -30.39
N GLY A 701 -3.64 26.99 -29.28
CA GLY A 701 -4.69 26.11 -28.75
C GLY A 701 -4.17 24.83 -28.08
N GLU A 702 -2.87 24.75 -27.81
CA GLU A 702 -2.22 23.51 -27.33
C GLU A 702 -1.98 23.49 -25.81
N LEU A 703 -2.33 24.56 -25.09
CA LEU A 703 -2.06 24.65 -23.65
C LEU A 703 -2.89 23.60 -22.89
N ARG A 704 -2.20 22.89 -22.00
CA ARG A 704 -2.77 21.90 -21.07
C ARG A 704 -2.67 22.38 -19.63
N ILE A 705 -1.64 23.15 -19.29
CA ILE A 705 -1.44 23.70 -17.94
C ILE A 705 -1.14 25.19 -18.04
N VAL A 706 -1.87 25.99 -17.25
CA VAL A 706 -1.59 27.41 -17.03
C VAL A 706 -1.31 27.60 -15.54
N GLN A 707 -0.10 28.01 -15.20
CA GLN A 707 0.30 28.32 -13.82
C GLN A 707 0.87 29.73 -13.72
N ILE A 708 0.20 30.58 -12.95
CA ILE A 708 0.56 31.99 -12.76
C ILE A 708 0.60 32.28 -11.27
N ILE A 709 1.76 32.67 -10.76
CA ILE A 709 1.98 32.96 -9.32
C ILE A 709 2.67 34.32 -9.18
N ASN A 710 2.05 35.27 -8.46
CA ASN A 710 2.55 36.64 -8.27
C ASN A 710 2.89 37.36 -9.60
N ARG A 711 2.02 37.19 -10.60
CA ARG A 711 2.04 37.86 -11.90
C ARG A 711 0.62 38.26 -12.25
N ALA A 712 0.43 39.46 -12.79
CA ALA A 712 -0.90 39.96 -13.07
C ALA A 712 -1.47 39.29 -14.34
N VAL A 713 -2.70 38.79 -14.22
CA VAL A 713 -3.61 38.49 -15.33
C VAL A 713 -4.99 39.01 -14.93
N PRO A 714 -5.22 40.33 -15.03
CA PRO A 714 -6.46 40.95 -14.56
C PRO A 714 -7.70 40.40 -15.26
N GLU A 715 -7.55 40.06 -16.55
CA GLU A 715 -8.55 39.41 -17.38
C GLU A 715 -7.88 38.24 -18.12
N LEU A 716 -8.54 37.08 -18.15
CA LEU A 716 -8.06 35.96 -18.95
C LEU A 716 -8.25 36.30 -20.44
N PRO A 717 -7.21 36.13 -21.29
CA PRO A 717 -7.29 36.48 -22.70
C PRO A 717 -8.22 35.53 -23.46
N ASP A 718 -8.98 36.06 -24.43
CA ASP A 718 -9.94 35.27 -25.22
C ASP A 718 -9.26 34.15 -26.03
N GLU A 719 -7.97 34.31 -26.39
CA GLU A 719 -7.18 33.27 -27.04
C GLU A 719 -7.10 31.98 -26.21
N LEU A 720 -7.20 32.07 -24.87
CA LEU A 720 -7.20 30.90 -23.99
C LEU A 720 -8.40 29.98 -24.25
N ARG A 721 -9.52 30.52 -24.76
CA ARG A 721 -10.70 29.73 -25.13
C ARG A 721 -10.41 28.69 -26.21
N ASN A 722 -9.37 28.89 -27.04
CA ASN A 722 -8.96 27.93 -28.07
C ASN A 722 -8.31 26.66 -27.49
N CYS A 723 -7.93 26.68 -26.21
CA CYS A 723 -7.23 25.58 -25.55
C CYS A 723 -8.22 24.55 -24.99
N HIS A 724 -8.88 23.78 -25.85
CA HIS A 724 -9.90 22.81 -25.44
C HIS A 724 -9.36 21.60 -24.66
N HIS A 725 -8.04 21.39 -24.65
CA HIS A 725 -7.36 20.32 -23.91
C HIS A 725 -6.76 20.83 -22.58
N LEU A 726 -7.25 21.95 -22.06
CA LEU A 726 -6.75 22.54 -20.84
C LEU A 726 -7.17 21.70 -19.63
N GLU A 727 -6.18 21.16 -18.93
CA GLU A 727 -6.34 20.24 -17.80
C GLU A 727 -6.21 20.96 -16.46
N GLN A 728 -5.39 22.02 -16.39
CA GLN A 728 -5.07 22.68 -15.12
C GLN A 728 -4.97 24.19 -15.26
N ILE A 729 -5.64 24.90 -14.36
CA ILE A 729 -5.53 26.35 -14.20
C ILE A 729 -5.16 26.66 -12.74
N ILE A 730 -4.03 27.33 -12.54
CA ILE A 730 -3.52 27.75 -11.24
C ILE A 730 -3.24 29.24 -11.29
N LEU A 731 -4.06 30.01 -10.59
CA LEU A 731 -3.99 31.47 -10.51
C LEU A 731 -3.81 31.87 -9.05
N VAL A 732 -2.59 32.23 -8.65
CA VAL A 732 -2.25 32.63 -7.28
C VAL A 732 -1.71 34.06 -7.26
N TYR A 733 -2.41 34.96 -6.58
CA TYR A 733 -2.08 36.39 -6.45
C TYR A 733 -1.99 37.10 -7.82
N THR A 734 -2.96 36.82 -8.70
CA THR A 734 -2.93 37.22 -10.12
C THR A 734 -3.65 38.52 -10.44
N LYS A 735 -4.24 39.19 -9.45
CA LYS A 735 -5.06 40.40 -9.64
C LYS A 735 -6.27 40.20 -10.59
N THR A 736 -6.68 38.95 -10.80
CA THR A 736 -7.82 38.59 -11.67
C THR A 736 -9.13 39.07 -11.07
N LEU A 737 -9.86 39.88 -11.83
CA LEU A 737 -11.06 40.55 -11.33
C LEU A 737 -12.35 39.76 -11.60
N ARG A 738 -12.36 39.01 -12.70
CA ARG A 738 -13.52 38.24 -13.18
C ARG A 738 -13.08 36.97 -13.89
N LEU A 739 -13.87 35.93 -13.71
CA LEU A 739 -13.77 34.70 -14.49
C LEU A 739 -14.74 34.80 -15.68
N PRO A 740 -14.31 34.60 -16.94
CA PRO A 740 -15.21 34.63 -18.09
C PRO A 740 -16.14 33.42 -18.16
N GLU A 741 -17.36 33.61 -18.64
CA GLU A 741 -18.38 32.55 -18.80
C GLU A 741 -17.92 31.41 -19.73
N TRP A 742 -17.14 31.73 -20.76
CA TRP A 742 -16.63 30.74 -21.73
C TRP A 742 -15.70 29.71 -21.09
N MET A 743 -15.22 29.90 -19.85
CA MET A 743 -14.44 28.86 -19.17
C MET A 743 -15.23 27.57 -18.96
N SER A 744 -16.56 27.64 -18.95
CA SER A 744 -17.42 26.45 -18.94
C SER A 744 -17.17 25.51 -20.11
N GLU A 745 -16.49 25.93 -21.17
CA GLU A 745 -16.14 25.11 -22.34
C GLU A 745 -14.93 24.18 -22.12
N PHE A 746 -14.20 24.32 -21.00
CA PHE A 746 -13.03 23.49 -20.68
C PHE A 746 -13.43 22.15 -20.06
N ASN A 747 -13.93 21.26 -20.93
CA ASN A 747 -14.46 19.96 -20.51
C ASN A 747 -13.40 19.02 -19.91
N GLU A 748 -12.14 19.17 -20.30
CA GLU A 748 -11.00 18.35 -19.85
C GLU A 748 -10.35 18.88 -18.57
N LEU A 749 -10.92 19.93 -17.94
CA LEU A 749 -10.31 20.55 -16.76
C LEU A 749 -10.42 19.62 -15.54
N GLU A 750 -9.27 19.32 -14.93
CA GLU A 750 -9.12 18.41 -13.79
C GLU A 750 -8.76 19.15 -12.50
N TYR A 751 -8.04 20.27 -12.60
CA TYR A 751 -7.53 21.05 -11.46
C TYR A 751 -7.77 22.54 -11.63
N PHE A 752 -8.50 23.12 -10.68
CA PHE A 752 -8.75 24.56 -10.63
C PHE A 752 -8.34 25.14 -9.27
N HIS A 753 -7.29 25.96 -9.26
CA HIS A 753 -6.84 26.70 -8.08
C HIS A 753 -6.89 28.19 -8.38
N MET A 754 -7.72 28.90 -7.62
CA MET A 754 -7.77 30.36 -7.64
C MET A 754 -7.56 30.90 -6.23
N GLU A 755 -6.47 31.65 -6.05
CA GLU A 755 -6.14 32.31 -4.79
C GLU A 755 -5.87 33.79 -5.02
N GLY A 756 -6.72 34.64 -4.46
CA GLY A 756 -6.52 36.09 -4.44
C GLY A 756 -5.60 36.52 -3.31
N ASP A 757 -5.23 37.80 -3.33
CA ASP A 757 -4.46 38.44 -2.26
C ASP A 757 -5.29 39.49 -1.52
N TYR A 758 -4.66 40.14 -0.54
CA TYR A 758 -5.28 41.17 0.28
C TYR A 758 -5.20 42.58 -0.35
N THR A 759 -4.93 42.73 -1.65
CA THR A 759 -4.97 44.04 -2.33
C THR A 759 -6.35 44.35 -2.89
N SER A 760 -6.67 45.58 -3.32
CA SER A 760 -8.01 45.91 -3.81
C SER A 760 -8.40 45.26 -5.15
N LYS A 761 -7.46 44.62 -5.87
CA LYS A 761 -7.69 43.98 -7.17
C LYS A 761 -7.98 42.50 -6.96
N ARG A 762 -9.20 42.17 -6.50
CA ARG A 762 -9.63 40.80 -6.18
C ARG A 762 -10.78 40.36 -7.08
N LEU A 763 -11.03 39.05 -7.11
CA LEU A 763 -12.18 38.48 -7.79
C LEU A 763 -13.47 39.01 -7.20
N GLN A 764 -14.35 39.54 -8.04
CA GLN A 764 -15.62 40.12 -7.62
C GLN A 764 -16.79 39.15 -7.82
N THR A 765 -16.77 38.39 -8.92
CA THR A 765 -17.87 37.50 -9.31
C THR A 765 -17.35 36.23 -9.96
N VAL A 766 -18.02 35.12 -9.68
CA VAL A 766 -17.85 33.84 -10.40
C VAL A 766 -19.14 33.59 -11.19
N PRO A 767 -19.08 33.44 -12.52
CA PRO A 767 -20.28 33.21 -13.31
C PRO A 767 -21.05 31.96 -12.89
N ALA A 768 -22.39 32.04 -12.95
CA ALA A 768 -23.24 30.88 -12.77
C ALA A 768 -22.98 29.84 -13.89
N GLY A 769 -23.01 28.56 -13.53
CA GLY A 769 -22.85 27.46 -14.48
C GLY A 769 -21.42 27.26 -15.03
N ILE A 770 -20.42 27.99 -14.51
CA ILE A 770 -19.02 27.85 -14.94
C ILE A 770 -18.49 26.40 -14.81
N PHE A 771 -19.08 25.59 -13.92
CA PHE A 771 -18.70 24.21 -13.64
C PHE A 771 -19.65 23.15 -14.27
N ASP A 772 -20.66 23.56 -15.03
CA ASP A 772 -21.72 22.65 -15.48
C ASP A 772 -21.21 21.57 -16.46
N HIS A 773 -20.19 21.90 -17.26
CA HIS A 773 -19.63 21.00 -18.28
C HIS A 773 -18.21 20.52 -17.96
N MET A 774 -17.84 20.43 -16.67
CA MET A 774 -16.50 19.99 -16.23
C MET A 774 -16.53 18.63 -15.49
N PRO A 775 -16.88 17.52 -16.17
CA PRO A 775 -17.07 16.22 -15.51
C PRO A 775 -15.76 15.62 -14.98
N HIS A 776 -14.61 16.07 -15.49
CA HIS A 776 -13.29 15.58 -15.10
C HIS A 776 -12.68 16.33 -13.90
N LEU A 777 -13.34 17.39 -13.41
CA LEU A 777 -12.80 18.23 -12.34
C LEU A 777 -12.74 17.45 -11.01
N THR A 778 -11.53 17.34 -10.46
CA THR A 778 -11.25 16.57 -9.23
C THR A 778 -10.81 17.44 -8.06
N PHE A 779 -10.30 18.64 -8.33
CA PHE A 779 -9.77 19.54 -7.33
C PHE A 779 -10.24 20.97 -7.57
N ILE A 780 -10.82 21.58 -6.54
CA ILE A 780 -11.14 23.00 -6.50
C ILE A 780 -10.53 23.62 -5.23
N HIS A 781 -9.79 24.69 -5.42
CA HIS A 781 -9.39 25.60 -4.36
C HIS A 781 -9.82 27.03 -4.72
N PHE A 782 -10.70 27.59 -3.91
CA PHE A 782 -10.98 29.02 -3.89
C PHE A 782 -10.44 29.62 -2.61
N GLY A 783 -9.50 30.55 -2.73
CA GLY A 783 -8.82 31.21 -1.62
C GLY A 783 -8.76 32.72 -1.81
N GLY A 784 -8.84 33.50 -0.74
CA GLY A 784 -8.57 34.94 -0.81
C GLY A 784 -9.52 35.70 -1.75
N ILE A 785 -10.80 35.30 -1.78
CA ILE A 785 -11.84 35.93 -2.62
C ILE A 785 -12.95 36.58 -1.76
N PRO A 786 -12.60 37.53 -0.87
CA PRO A 786 -13.52 38.04 0.16
C PRO A 786 -14.66 38.90 -0.38
N ASP A 787 -14.60 39.35 -1.64
CA ASP A 787 -15.64 40.19 -2.27
C ASP A 787 -16.72 39.37 -3.02
N VAL A 788 -16.49 38.07 -3.22
CA VAL A 788 -17.45 37.19 -3.89
C VAL A 788 -18.62 36.89 -2.96
N GLU A 789 -19.82 37.33 -3.36
CA GLU A 789 -21.04 37.15 -2.56
C GLU A 789 -21.71 35.79 -2.77
N GLU A 790 -21.54 35.20 -3.95
CA GLU A 790 -22.22 33.97 -4.39
C GLU A 790 -21.27 33.11 -5.22
N LEU A 791 -21.30 31.79 -4.98
CA LEU A 791 -20.56 30.79 -5.73
C LEU A 791 -21.53 29.94 -6.58
N PRO A 792 -21.08 29.43 -7.75
CA PRO A 792 -21.88 28.56 -8.60
C PRO A 792 -22.17 27.20 -7.95
N SER A 793 -23.14 26.47 -8.50
CA SER A 793 -23.43 25.09 -8.07
C SER A 793 -22.23 24.16 -8.36
N PHE A 794 -22.00 23.21 -7.45
CA PHE A 794 -21.03 22.13 -7.63
C PHE A 794 -21.67 20.79 -8.03
N SER A 795 -22.99 20.76 -8.25
CA SER A 795 -23.75 19.50 -8.39
C SER A 795 -23.37 18.63 -9.59
N SER A 796 -22.81 19.23 -10.65
CA SER A 796 -22.30 18.53 -11.83
C SER A 796 -20.95 17.84 -11.59
N LEU A 797 -20.24 18.20 -10.52
CA LEU A 797 -18.84 17.80 -10.27
C LEU A 797 -18.75 16.43 -9.57
N VAL A 798 -19.29 15.40 -10.24
CA VAL A 798 -19.41 14.04 -9.70
C VAL A 798 -18.07 13.34 -9.40
N ASN A 799 -16.97 13.85 -9.95
CA ASN A 799 -15.61 13.36 -9.73
C ASN A 799 -14.78 14.22 -8.77
N LEU A 800 -15.38 15.25 -8.17
CA LEU A 800 -14.68 16.14 -7.23
C LEU A 800 -14.24 15.37 -5.98
N ARG A 801 -12.97 15.53 -5.60
CA ARG A 801 -12.33 14.87 -4.46
C ARG A 801 -11.87 15.86 -3.39
N TYR A 802 -11.38 17.02 -3.83
CA TYR A 802 -10.88 18.07 -2.96
C TYR A 802 -11.63 19.36 -3.20
N LEU A 803 -12.18 19.90 -2.12
CA LEU A 803 -12.82 21.21 -2.12
C LEU A 803 -12.27 22.03 -0.96
N THR A 804 -11.61 23.14 -1.28
CA THR A 804 -11.19 24.14 -0.30
C THR A 804 -11.83 25.48 -0.60
N LEU A 805 -12.46 26.05 0.42
CA LEU A 805 -13.17 27.32 0.40
C LEU A 805 -12.57 28.21 1.51
N ALA A 806 -11.68 29.12 1.14
CA ALA A 806 -10.86 29.90 2.05
C ALA A 806 -11.01 31.41 1.87
N ILE A 807 -11.21 32.15 2.97
CA ILE A 807 -11.30 33.62 3.03
C ILE A 807 -12.43 34.14 2.14
N LEU A 808 -13.66 33.84 2.56
CA LEU A 808 -14.92 34.08 1.83
C LEU A 808 -15.82 35.05 2.61
N ASN A 809 -15.27 36.22 2.93
CA ASN A 809 -15.86 37.14 3.91
C ASN A 809 -17.24 37.68 3.50
N SER A 810 -17.53 37.81 2.20
CA SER A 810 -18.84 38.29 1.71
C SER A 810 -19.78 37.17 1.25
N LEU A 811 -19.35 35.91 1.27
CA LEU A 811 -20.14 34.78 0.78
C LEU A 811 -21.39 34.60 1.65
N LYS A 812 -22.58 34.78 1.05
CA LYS A 812 -23.85 34.74 1.77
C LYS A 812 -24.21 33.34 2.24
N GLU A 813 -24.06 32.37 1.35
CA GLU A 813 -24.42 30.96 1.55
C GLU A 813 -23.40 30.06 0.86
N LEU A 814 -23.13 28.90 1.45
CA LEU A 814 -22.30 27.88 0.84
C LEU A 814 -23.13 27.08 -0.20
N PRO A 815 -22.59 26.76 -1.39
CA PRO A 815 -23.30 25.95 -2.38
C PRO A 815 -23.63 24.54 -1.86
N SER A 816 -24.70 23.94 -2.38
CA SER A 816 -25.08 22.56 -2.03
C SER A 816 -23.95 21.56 -2.33
N PHE A 817 -23.82 20.56 -1.46
CA PHE A 817 -22.90 19.44 -1.62
C PHE A 817 -23.53 18.23 -2.33
N ASP A 818 -24.77 18.37 -2.83
CA ASP A 818 -25.41 17.34 -3.62
C ASP A 818 -24.60 17.00 -4.87
N GLY A 819 -24.48 15.70 -5.19
CA GLY A 819 -23.67 15.22 -6.31
C GLY A 819 -22.19 14.95 -5.98
N LEU A 820 -21.68 15.47 -4.85
CA LEU A 820 -20.26 15.36 -4.45
C LEU A 820 -19.93 14.05 -3.69
N SER A 821 -20.46 12.93 -4.15
CA SER A 821 -20.33 11.64 -3.45
C SER A 821 -18.91 11.07 -3.35
N LYS A 822 -18.00 11.50 -4.25
CA LYS A 822 -16.58 11.11 -4.27
C LYS A 822 -15.67 12.09 -3.52
N LEU A 823 -16.23 13.12 -2.88
CA LEU A 823 -15.43 14.11 -2.16
C LEU A 823 -14.75 13.46 -0.96
N THR A 824 -13.43 13.53 -0.91
CA THR A 824 -12.60 12.93 0.15
C THR A 824 -12.14 13.94 1.18
N ALA A 825 -11.97 15.21 0.79
CA ALA A 825 -11.55 16.26 1.70
C ALA A 825 -12.33 17.57 1.45
N LEU A 826 -12.89 18.12 2.52
CA LEU A 826 -13.59 19.40 2.53
C LEU A 826 -12.96 20.32 3.58
N ASN A 827 -12.46 21.47 3.15
CA ASN A 827 -11.91 22.49 4.04
C ASN A 827 -12.62 23.82 3.85
N ILE A 828 -13.22 24.34 4.92
CA ILE A 828 -13.81 25.67 4.98
C ILE A 828 -13.01 26.49 5.99
N VAL A 829 -12.39 27.55 5.49
CA VAL A 829 -11.45 28.38 6.22
C VAL A 829 -11.92 29.82 6.13
N GLU A 830 -12.35 30.41 7.23
CA GLU A 830 -12.84 31.80 7.26
C GLU A 830 -14.00 32.09 6.27
N ALA A 831 -15.18 31.58 6.61
CA ALA A 831 -16.46 31.89 5.95
C ALA A 831 -17.37 32.66 6.92
N THR A 832 -17.10 33.96 7.10
CA THR A 832 -17.69 34.76 8.19
C THR A 832 -19.15 35.17 7.96
N SER A 833 -19.61 35.22 6.71
CA SER A 833 -21.00 35.61 6.37
C SER A 833 -21.95 34.44 6.18
N ALA A 834 -21.41 33.23 5.95
CA ALA A 834 -22.20 32.03 5.72
C ALA A 834 -22.93 31.60 7.00
N LYS A 835 -24.26 31.69 6.97
CA LYS A 835 -25.12 31.45 8.14
C LYS A 835 -25.34 29.98 8.46
N THR A 836 -25.30 29.12 7.44
CA THR A 836 -25.62 27.69 7.56
C THR A 836 -24.60 26.86 6.78
N LEU A 837 -24.50 25.58 7.17
CA LEU A 837 -23.74 24.59 6.42
C LEU A 837 -24.72 23.73 5.61
N PRO A 838 -24.47 23.47 4.31
CA PRO A 838 -25.26 22.53 3.52
C PRO A 838 -25.17 21.12 4.11
N SER A 839 -26.13 20.25 3.77
CA SER A 839 -26.13 18.89 4.30
C SER A 839 -24.85 18.15 3.92
N LEU A 840 -24.26 17.45 4.90
CA LEU A 840 -23.07 16.64 4.74
C LEU A 840 -23.40 15.20 4.34
N THR A 841 -24.66 14.80 4.46
CA THR A 841 -25.17 13.46 4.11
C THR A 841 -24.81 12.98 2.69
N PRO A 842 -24.77 13.84 1.64
CA PRO A 842 -24.31 13.44 0.30
C PRO A 842 -22.85 13.00 0.21
N LEU A 843 -21.99 13.43 1.16
CA LEU A 843 -20.53 13.27 1.14
C LEU A 843 -20.08 11.90 1.64
N LYS A 844 -20.51 10.84 0.96
CA LYS A 844 -20.27 9.44 1.38
C LYS A 844 -18.80 9.02 1.43
N GLY A 845 -17.94 9.67 0.64
CA GLY A 845 -16.51 9.39 0.55
C GLY A 845 -15.62 10.24 1.44
N LEU A 846 -16.19 11.08 2.32
CA LEU A 846 -15.44 12.07 3.08
C LEU A 846 -14.53 11.41 4.12
N ILE A 847 -13.24 11.77 4.08
CA ILE A 847 -12.18 11.27 4.97
C ILE A 847 -11.67 12.41 5.86
N SER A 848 -11.65 13.64 5.35
CA SER A 848 -11.16 14.82 6.05
C SER A 848 -12.18 15.96 5.95
N LEU A 849 -12.50 16.56 7.09
CA LEU A 849 -13.36 17.74 7.19
C LEU A 849 -12.72 18.74 8.14
N GLY A 850 -12.56 19.99 7.68
CA GLY A 850 -12.03 21.09 8.49
C GLY A 850 -12.93 22.32 8.41
N LEU A 851 -13.36 22.84 9.57
CA LEU A 851 -14.05 24.11 9.73
C LEU A 851 -13.21 25.00 10.64
N ARG A 852 -12.38 25.89 10.07
CA ARG A 852 -11.33 26.60 10.85
C ARG A 852 -11.45 28.12 10.75
N TYR A 853 -10.74 28.82 11.65
CA TYR A 853 -10.70 30.28 11.75
C TYR A 853 -12.09 30.90 11.96
N ARG A 854 -12.36 32.13 11.47
CA ARG A 854 -13.65 32.80 11.67
C ARG A 854 -14.71 32.25 10.73
N THR A 855 -15.37 31.19 11.14
CA THR A 855 -16.44 30.54 10.36
C THR A 855 -17.77 30.67 11.10
N GLY A 856 -18.74 31.36 10.49
CA GLY A 856 -19.96 31.82 11.16
C GLY A 856 -20.78 30.73 11.85
N VAL A 857 -20.92 29.58 11.19
CA VAL A 857 -21.69 28.42 11.67
C VAL A 857 -21.19 27.85 13.01
N CYS A 858 -19.94 28.15 13.37
CA CYS A 858 -19.30 27.65 14.59
C CYS A 858 -19.70 28.43 15.86
N CYS A 859 -20.28 29.62 15.72
CA CYS A 859 -20.59 30.51 16.85
C CYS A 859 -21.98 31.13 16.77
N ASN A 860 -22.66 31.06 15.62
CA ASN A 860 -24.01 31.61 15.46
C ASN A 860 -25.13 30.69 16.01
N GLY A 861 -24.76 29.55 16.58
CA GLY A 861 -25.67 28.56 17.15
C GLY A 861 -26.14 27.47 16.18
N PHE A 862 -25.71 27.46 14.91
CA PHE A 862 -26.09 26.43 13.95
C PHE A 862 -25.54 25.04 14.33
N ILE A 863 -24.22 24.93 14.57
CA ILE A 863 -23.55 23.67 14.94
C ILE A 863 -23.71 23.39 16.44
N THR A 864 -23.29 24.33 17.28
CA THR A 864 -23.21 24.17 18.74
C THR A 864 -24.56 24.21 19.45
N GLY A 865 -25.61 24.69 18.77
CA GLY A 865 -26.93 24.94 19.35
C GLY A 865 -27.03 26.25 20.16
N THR A 866 -25.89 26.77 20.63
CA THR A 866 -25.76 28.00 21.42
C THR A 866 -25.08 29.08 20.60
N CYS A 867 -25.70 30.25 20.52
CA CYS A 867 -25.06 31.40 19.88
C CYS A 867 -24.11 32.09 20.87
N ASP A 868 -22.84 32.18 20.52
CA ASP A 868 -21.81 32.92 21.25
C ASP A 868 -21.24 34.04 20.38
N THR A 869 -21.85 35.22 20.49
CA THR A 869 -21.40 36.43 19.78
C THR A 869 -20.11 37.02 20.37
N THR A 870 -19.61 36.49 21.49
CA THR A 870 -18.36 36.91 22.12
C THR A 870 -17.15 36.09 21.65
N SER A 871 -17.39 34.93 21.03
CA SER A 871 -16.34 34.14 20.37
C SER A 871 -15.69 34.94 19.24
N PHE A 872 -14.37 34.86 19.11
CA PHE A 872 -13.63 35.50 18.02
C PHE A 872 -14.14 35.09 16.63
N GLN A 873 -14.80 33.92 16.55
CA GLN A 873 -15.40 33.40 15.32
C GLN A 873 -16.57 34.28 14.82
N CYS A 874 -17.30 34.94 15.73
CA CYS A 874 -18.49 35.76 15.41
C CYS A 874 -18.35 37.24 15.76
N VAL A 875 -17.35 37.64 16.55
CA VAL A 875 -17.16 39.06 16.92
C VAL A 875 -16.98 39.90 15.65
N PRO A 876 -17.86 40.89 15.39
CA PRO A 876 -17.75 41.73 14.20
C PRO A 876 -16.45 42.53 14.15
N LYS A 877 -15.84 42.62 12.97
CA LYS A 877 -14.70 43.52 12.73
C LYS A 877 -15.19 44.90 12.27
N ALA A 878 -14.38 45.93 12.55
CA ALA A 878 -14.65 47.27 12.06
C ALA A 878 -14.63 47.30 10.53
N GLY A 879 -15.73 47.74 9.90
CA GLY A 879 -15.87 47.77 8.45
C GLY A 879 -16.37 46.48 7.80
N GLU A 880 -16.72 45.45 8.59
CA GLU A 880 -17.33 44.21 8.08
C GLU A 880 -18.73 44.50 7.51
N LYS A 881 -18.94 44.20 6.21
CA LYS A 881 -20.19 44.53 5.49
C LYS A 881 -21.41 43.78 6.06
N ASN A 882 -21.24 42.50 6.36
CA ASN A 882 -22.29 41.58 6.78
C ASN A 882 -21.88 40.87 8.07
N PRO A 883 -22.00 41.51 9.24
CA PRO A 883 -21.61 40.90 10.51
C PRO A 883 -22.48 39.68 10.83
N MET A 884 -21.85 38.64 11.39
CA MET A 884 -22.54 37.41 11.74
C MET A 884 -23.61 37.63 12.81
N THR A 885 -24.76 36.99 12.62
CA THR A 885 -25.91 37.06 13.53
C THR A 885 -26.32 35.66 13.95
N CYS A 886 -26.82 35.52 15.18
CA CYS A 886 -27.39 34.26 15.65
C CYS A 886 -28.52 33.76 14.74
N VAL A 887 -28.56 32.45 14.52
CA VAL A 887 -29.62 31.79 13.74
C VAL A 887 -30.48 30.89 14.63
N SER A 888 -31.72 30.65 14.24
CA SER A 888 -32.61 29.65 14.87
C SER A 888 -32.50 28.28 14.22
N GLU A 889 -32.04 28.21 12.97
CA GLU A 889 -31.77 26.95 12.27
C GLU A 889 -30.64 26.18 12.93
N ARG A 890 -30.70 24.85 12.87
CA ARG A 890 -29.74 23.94 13.50
C ARG A 890 -29.32 22.89 12.50
N ALA A 891 -28.08 22.44 12.60
CA ALA A 891 -27.63 21.25 11.89
C ALA A 891 -28.56 20.07 12.23
N SER A 892 -28.88 19.25 11.23
CA SER A 892 -29.69 18.04 11.45
C SER A 892 -28.95 17.07 12.35
N GLU A 893 -29.66 16.11 12.94
CA GLU A 893 -29.02 15.12 13.81
C GLU A 893 -28.06 14.21 13.02
N GLU A 894 -28.34 13.97 11.73
CA GLU A 894 -27.45 13.25 10.81
C GLU A 894 -26.18 14.05 10.52
N ASP A 895 -26.29 15.34 10.21
CA ASP A 895 -25.14 16.19 9.91
C ASP A 895 -24.29 16.45 11.16
N LYS A 896 -24.91 16.59 12.34
CA LYS A 896 -24.19 16.64 13.63
C LYS A 896 -23.42 15.36 13.90
N ALA A 897 -24.03 14.19 13.66
CA ALA A 897 -23.35 12.92 13.83
C ALA A 897 -22.10 12.83 12.94
N ILE A 898 -22.15 13.37 11.71
CA ILE A 898 -20.97 13.46 10.83
C ILE A 898 -19.93 14.42 11.41
N LEU A 899 -20.32 15.62 11.86
CA LEU A 899 -19.39 16.59 12.45
C LEU A 899 -18.68 16.03 13.70
N ASP A 900 -19.40 15.31 14.55
CA ASP A 900 -18.89 14.71 15.79
C ASP A 900 -17.91 13.54 15.54
N MET A 901 -17.81 13.02 14.31
CA MET A 901 -16.80 12.01 13.93
C MET A 901 -15.39 12.59 13.79
N TYR A 902 -15.26 13.91 13.62
CA TYR A 902 -13.98 14.58 13.36
C TYR A 902 -13.40 15.23 14.63
N ASP A 903 -12.09 15.46 14.64
CA ASP A 903 -11.40 16.04 15.79
C ASP A 903 -11.87 17.48 16.07
N THR A 904 -12.08 17.82 17.34
CA THR A 904 -12.45 19.18 17.79
C THR A 904 -11.41 20.26 17.47
N SER A 905 -10.17 19.87 17.16
CA SER A 905 -9.13 20.76 16.64
C SER A 905 -9.33 21.10 15.16
N GLU A 906 -10.11 20.31 14.44
CA GLU A 906 -10.43 20.47 13.02
C GLU A 906 -11.78 21.15 12.81
N ILE A 907 -12.74 20.88 13.69
CA ILE A 907 -14.10 21.43 13.63
C ILE A 907 -14.27 22.55 14.66
N CYS A 908 -14.38 23.78 14.18
CA CYS A 908 -14.65 24.98 14.97
C CYS A 908 -13.69 25.20 16.16
N PRO A 909 -12.36 25.06 15.97
CA PRO A 909 -11.41 25.19 17.08
C PRO A 909 -11.46 26.59 17.70
N ASN A 910 -11.66 26.66 19.01
CA ASN A 910 -11.76 27.94 19.74
C ASN A 910 -10.41 28.40 20.34
N SER A 911 -9.29 27.79 19.94
CA SER A 911 -7.99 27.93 20.59
C SER A 911 -7.14 29.09 20.10
N PHE A 912 -7.42 29.67 18.92
CA PHE A 912 -6.56 30.68 18.33
C PHE A 912 -7.34 31.74 17.52
N ALA A 913 -7.46 32.94 18.07
CA ALA A 913 -7.99 34.10 17.37
C ALA A 913 -6.90 34.68 16.45
N TYR A 914 -6.87 34.20 15.20
CA TYR A 914 -6.00 34.74 14.15
C TYR A 914 -6.80 35.48 13.10
N ASP A 915 -6.41 36.72 12.85
CA ASP A 915 -7.00 37.54 11.81
C ASP A 915 -6.09 37.51 10.59
N LEU A 916 -6.48 36.70 9.60
CA LEU A 916 -5.73 36.48 8.35
C LEU A 916 -5.52 37.79 7.57
N GLU A 917 -6.50 38.70 7.57
CA GLU A 917 -6.38 39.98 6.86
C GLU A 917 -5.47 40.96 7.60
N SER A 918 -5.53 41.02 8.93
CA SER A 918 -4.60 41.85 9.72
C SER A 918 -3.15 41.36 9.65
N ALA A 919 -2.97 40.05 9.48
CA ALA A 919 -1.68 39.41 9.34
C ALA A 919 -1.13 39.46 7.91
N ALA A 920 -1.90 39.98 6.96
CA ALA A 920 -1.45 40.14 5.59
C ALA A 920 -0.19 41.04 5.53
N PRO A 921 0.73 40.77 4.57
CA PRO A 921 1.88 41.64 4.40
C PRO A 921 1.49 43.09 4.15
N THR A 922 2.28 44.01 4.70
CA THR A 922 2.18 45.45 4.48
C THR A 922 3.54 45.98 4.08
N LYS A 923 3.59 47.21 3.56
CA LYS A 923 4.86 47.88 3.27
C LYS A 923 5.78 47.94 4.50
N TYR A 924 5.22 48.20 5.67
CA TYR A 924 5.97 48.24 6.93
C TYR A 924 6.52 46.85 7.31
N THR A 925 5.67 45.82 7.32
CA THR A 925 6.07 44.48 7.74
C THR A 925 7.00 43.78 6.75
N SER A 926 6.99 44.21 5.49
CA SER A 926 7.85 43.68 4.42
C SER A 926 9.11 44.51 4.22
N ASP A 927 8.99 45.75 3.74
CA ASP A 927 10.13 46.55 3.29
C ASP A 927 10.92 47.11 4.49
N GLU A 928 10.24 47.65 5.51
CA GLU A 928 10.92 48.31 6.63
C GLU A 928 11.49 47.32 7.66
N LEU A 929 10.70 46.33 8.07
CA LEU A 929 11.15 45.32 9.04
C LEU A 929 12.11 44.30 8.43
N CYS A 930 11.77 43.76 7.26
CA CYS A 930 12.52 42.63 6.67
C CYS A 930 13.51 43.04 5.60
N GLY A 931 13.26 44.12 4.83
CA GLY A 931 14.17 44.59 3.79
C GLY A 931 14.55 43.48 2.80
N SER A 932 13.56 42.68 2.39
CA SER A 932 13.72 41.55 1.46
C SER A 932 14.66 40.42 1.95
N THR A 933 15.01 40.38 3.23
CA THR A 933 15.93 39.39 3.80
C THR A 933 15.16 38.27 4.50
N LEU A 934 15.24 37.05 3.98
CA LEU A 934 14.67 35.86 4.63
C LEU A 934 15.39 35.54 5.96
N TYR A 935 14.64 34.97 6.90
CA TYR A 935 15.09 34.48 8.21
C TYR A 935 15.67 35.53 9.17
N LYS A 936 15.64 36.80 8.78
CA LYS A 936 16.01 37.93 9.63
C LYS A 936 15.06 38.02 10.83
N GLU A 937 15.63 38.30 12.00
CA GLU A 937 14.86 38.64 13.19
C GLU A 937 14.12 39.96 13.00
N CYS A 938 12.84 40.00 13.38
CA CYS A 938 12.02 41.21 13.30
C CYS A 938 11.14 41.36 14.55
N TYR A 939 10.68 42.58 14.80
CA TYR A 939 9.78 42.88 15.91
C TYR A 939 8.57 43.66 15.40
N LEU A 940 7.39 43.05 15.50
CA LEU A 940 6.12 43.66 15.11
C LEU A 940 5.26 43.86 16.37
N ASN A 941 4.92 45.12 16.68
CA ASN A 941 4.15 45.48 17.88
C ASN A 941 4.75 44.94 19.19
N GLY A 942 6.10 44.90 19.27
CA GLY A 942 6.82 44.38 20.44
C GLY A 942 6.90 42.84 20.53
N VAL A 943 6.32 42.11 19.56
CA VAL A 943 6.40 40.65 19.47
C VAL A 943 7.54 40.26 18.53
N GLN A 944 8.41 39.36 18.99
CA GLN A 944 9.49 38.80 18.18
C GLN A 944 8.91 37.93 17.05
N GLY A 945 9.49 38.04 15.86
CA GLY A 945 9.10 37.28 14.68
C GLY A 945 10.28 36.97 13.78
N ILE A 946 9.98 36.33 12.67
CA ILE A 946 10.92 35.97 11.61
C ILE A 946 10.45 36.50 10.27
N CYS A 947 11.38 37.03 9.48
CA CYS A 947 11.11 37.43 8.11
C CYS A 947 10.97 36.20 7.21
N TYR A 948 9.77 35.93 6.72
CA TYR A 948 9.46 34.73 5.94
C TYR A 948 8.39 35.01 4.88
N ASN A 949 8.35 34.21 3.81
CA ASN A 949 7.35 34.27 2.74
C ASN A 949 6.27 33.19 2.94
N THR A 950 5.28 33.47 3.78
CA THR A 950 4.14 32.57 3.99
C THR A 950 3.36 32.39 2.69
N ARG A 951 3.14 31.14 2.26
CA ARG A 951 2.39 30.80 1.03
C ARG A 951 2.84 31.56 -0.24
N MET A 952 4.15 31.75 -0.44
CA MET A 952 4.70 32.48 -1.61
C MET A 952 4.29 33.95 -1.70
N MET A 953 3.73 34.56 -0.66
CA MET A 953 3.55 36.01 -0.59
C MET A 953 4.91 36.72 -0.48
N VAL A 954 4.89 38.05 -0.47
CA VAL A 954 6.10 38.85 -0.20
C VAL A 954 6.70 38.51 1.18
N ILE A 955 8.03 38.53 1.27
CA ILE A 955 8.74 38.34 2.54
C ILE A 955 8.26 39.39 3.54
N SER A 956 7.74 38.95 4.69
CA SER A 956 7.25 39.85 5.72
C SER A 956 7.54 39.31 7.12
N CYS A 957 7.43 40.18 8.12
CA CYS A 957 7.64 39.80 9.51
C CYS A 957 6.47 38.95 10.02
N VAL A 958 6.72 37.66 10.24
CA VAL A 958 5.75 36.69 10.77
C VAL A 958 6.04 36.44 12.24
N THR A 959 5.06 36.70 13.10
CA THR A 959 5.20 36.60 14.57
C THR A 959 4.81 35.23 15.15
N GLN A 960 4.41 34.30 14.30
CA GLN A 960 4.03 32.95 14.71
C GLN A 960 5.28 32.13 15.07
N ALA A 961 5.37 31.70 16.32
CA ALA A 961 6.52 30.93 16.84
C ALA A 961 6.83 29.67 16.02
N ALA A 962 5.81 29.04 15.43
CA ALA A 962 5.96 27.88 14.55
C ALA A 962 6.99 28.09 13.42
N TYR A 963 7.06 29.29 12.84
CA TYR A 963 8.00 29.60 11.75
C TYR A 963 9.44 29.75 12.25
N ILE A 964 9.62 30.22 13.48
CA ILE A 964 10.92 30.30 14.15
C ILE A 964 11.42 28.88 14.41
N THR A 965 10.58 28.06 15.05
CA THR A 965 10.88 26.64 15.33
C THR A 965 11.16 25.86 14.05
N MET A 966 10.39 26.12 12.99
CA MET A 966 10.60 25.53 11.67
C MET A 966 12.02 25.80 11.16
N ARG A 967 12.48 27.06 11.18
CA ARG A 967 13.81 27.39 10.66
C ARG A 967 14.93 26.88 11.58
N GLN A 968 14.76 26.91 12.90
CA GLN A 968 15.71 26.30 13.84
C GLN A 968 15.92 24.80 13.52
N LEU A 969 14.82 24.09 13.28
CA LEU A 969 14.84 22.67 12.92
C LEU A 969 15.51 22.41 11.56
N GLN A 970 15.29 23.30 10.57
CA GLN A 970 15.98 23.24 9.28
C GLN A 970 17.50 23.41 9.42
N ILE A 971 17.95 24.36 10.25
CA ILE A 971 19.37 24.60 10.54
C ILE A 971 19.98 23.38 11.23
N GLU A 972 19.30 22.85 12.26
CA GLU A 972 19.74 21.67 13.01
C GLU A 972 19.90 20.44 12.10
N ARG A 973 18.91 20.20 11.24
CA ARG A 973 18.90 19.06 10.32
C ARG A 973 19.73 19.28 9.05
N LYS A 974 20.22 20.51 8.82
CA LYS A 974 20.97 20.93 7.61
C LYS A 974 20.18 20.70 6.31
N VAL A 975 18.92 21.14 6.30
CA VAL A 975 17.98 20.99 5.16
C VAL A 975 17.44 22.36 4.73
N GLY A 976 16.98 22.49 3.48
CA GLY A 976 16.53 23.77 2.92
C GLY A 976 17.67 24.76 2.64
N ASP A 977 17.35 26.06 2.68
CA ASP A 977 18.31 27.12 2.38
C ASP A 977 19.54 27.07 3.29
N ARG A 978 20.72 27.25 2.69
CA ARG A 978 21.99 27.29 3.42
C ARG A 978 21.96 28.40 4.47
N CYS A 979 22.28 28.03 5.70
CA CYS A 979 22.33 28.94 6.82
C CYS A 979 23.37 30.08 6.63
N ILE A 980 22.95 31.32 6.87
CA ILE A 980 23.76 32.54 6.77
C ILE A 980 23.93 33.13 8.17
N ALA A 981 25.09 32.88 8.79
CA ALA A 981 25.37 33.28 10.17
C ALA A 981 25.18 34.79 10.43
N ALA A 982 25.40 35.65 9.42
CA ALA A 982 25.20 37.10 9.55
C ALA A 982 23.74 37.52 9.81
N VAL A 983 22.78 36.68 9.42
CA VAL A 983 21.33 36.95 9.54
C VAL A 983 20.67 36.03 10.56
N GLU A 984 21.18 34.79 10.69
CA GLU A 984 20.49 33.69 11.35
C GLU A 984 21.18 33.23 12.65
N SER A 985 22.18 33.97 13.16
CA SER A 985 22.88 33.60 14.42
C SER A 985 21.92 33.48 15.61
N TRP A 986 20.84 34.26 15.61
CA TRP A 986 19.79 34.23 16.63
C TRP A 986 18.96 32.92 16.60
N LEU A 987 19.03 32.14 15.51
CA LEU A 987 18.39 30.84 15.33
C LEU A 987 19.34 29.67 15.64
N GLY A 988 20.57 29.94 16.07
CA GLY A 988 21.60 28.90 16.30
C GLY A 988 22.47 28.61 15.08
N CYS A 989 22.46 29.46 14.06
CA CYS A 989 23.38 29.38 12.93
C CYS A 989 24.83 29.70 13.36
N THR A 990 25.78 28.81 13.07
CA THR A 990 27.21 28.99 13.37
C THR A 990 28.08 29.03 12.13
#